data_AF-A0A259F1J4-F1
#
_entry.id   AF-A0A259F1J4-F1
#
_cell.length_a   1.000
_cell.length_b   1.000
_cell.length_c   1.000
_cell.angle_alpha   90.00
_cell.angle_beta   90.00
_cell.angle_gamma   90.00
#
_symmetry.space_group_name_H-M   'P 1'
#
loop_
_entity.id
_entity.type
_entity.pdbx_description
1 polymer ?
#
loop_
_entity_poly.entity_id
_entity_poly.type
_entity_poly.pdbx_seq_one_letter_code
_entity_poly.pdbx_strand_id
1 'polypeptide(L)'
;MTKYTIDQLPELPLDEPPALNSTMGGGTTMRVRHIQSRRARGSTATAVAVLALFLAACARTNVVLTSATTPVCTAEAVAEWNRVVDQLQGVKGEDPVGFYIADFPAERFGSVIDNWYPNSGYKETLCGQLHHFNVYDGSGAEMDWNNFIIPAPGFEHLITDVLPYKGGSGTWCVDDDWQSCVGENDCMEAELTPDDSFEENPWFPKSTGSSVLEGRQICAYGPWIRECVHGHRPEIHPAELTWWKERWHDADLYWLMTLQDDSNRFDTEDDFDIEGSLPPGWREWGAAPMTARFKLAFSARPLGPVVEFGIGEAFARNVVTGDDAEARKDADDATGHAIQYDGQIVLRAMENQPRDVDLGVTFTDVCRRANNTLQGYVAIITKTGVNNDGEEGYHILYVTKKEVGGILPPVVLPEVATQVLLRTTGDHSSMRVTEIDGRPALVGDLKVAVAELQGRAHQSVTVKSVELRAPSARRPLPYEPDPARAGGVVKGVPLLDRVELSFELSSNARLEATWPGLALAALVDEKVEVASQAPAGAWQSVIKAAGGLPTDPAANLKVMRAGAVRLSVLPHYAMRKDGRASLEEGSPFVERLNEVLRRDEEGETKALFGTPTPIKAAWTFEATDLVTGRSVPVSTADSTAAAAKPGAAVQVVAYPGKIPNESVQISFPSDPNGIYEVRATATVTDVLGSTSQTQHRAFSHFLADATTEGIVTSLIPAVAAAAGVSGDVVSVAIKLRPLPLDDARRRDPQARRALLLHSFSLQAADDGRITPDELQSLIKGAKSLTSR
;
A
#
# COMPACT_ATOMS: atom_id res chain seq x y z
N MET A 1 26.92 -38.66 -19.21
CA MET A 1 26.41 -39.97 -18.76
C MET A 1 24.98 -40.13 -19.25
N THR A 2 24.52 -41.38 -19.39
CA THR A 2 23.46 -41.93 -20.25
C THR A 2 22.21 -41.06 -20.51
N LYS A 3 21.89 -40.88 -21.80
CA LYS A 3 20.72 -40.16 -22.36
C LYS A 3 19.46 -41.04 -22.37
N TYR A 4 18.30 -40.44 -22.14
CA TYR A 4 17.01 -40.92 -22.67
C TYR A 4 16.28 -39.76 -23.35
N THR A 5 15.85 -40.00 -24.60
CA THR A 5 14.99 -39.16 -25.44
C THR A 5 13.54 -39.57 -25.25
N ILE A 6 12.64 -38.61 -25.04
CA ILE A 6 11.19 -38.79 -25.06
C ILE A 6 10.69 -38.34 -26.44
N ASP A 7 10.47 -39.32 -27.30
CA ASP A 7 9.51 -39.25 -28.40
C ASP A 7 8.65 -40.50 -28.27
N GLN A 8 7.34 -40.34 -28.48
CA GLN A 8 6.26 -41.36 -28.44
C GLN A 8 5.52 -41.49 -27.11
N LEU A 9 4.40 -40.76 -27.00
CA LEU A 9 3.23 -41.18 -26.23
C LEU A 9 1.99 -41.19 -27.16
N PRO A 10 1.11 -42.19 -27.04
CA PRO A 10 -0.06 -42.37 -27.91
C PRO A 10 -1.25 -41.49 -27.47
N GLU A 11 -2.09 -41.14 -28.45
CA GLU A 11 -3.39 -40.49 -28.24
C GLU A 11 -4.28 -41.32 -27.30
N LEU A 12 -4.89 -40.66 -26.30
CA LEU A 12 -5.92 -41.22 -25.42
C LEU A 12 -7.28 -40.57 -25.73
N PRO A 13 -8.40 -41.33 -25.66
CA PRO A 13 -9.72 -40.86 -26.02
C PRO A 13 -10.36 -40.03 -24.89
N LEU A 14 -11.19 -39.07 -25.30
CA LEU A 14 -12.07 -38.29 -24.43
C LEU A 14 -13.27 -39.15 -24.01
N ASP A 15 -13.38 -39.48 -22.72
CA ASP A 15 -14.59 -40.06 -22.13
C ASP A 15 -15.33 -39.00 -21.27
N GLU A 16 -16.66 -39.01 -21.38
CA GLU A 16 -17.62 -38.14 -20.69
C GLU A 16 -17.63 -38.33 -19.15
N PRO A 17 -18.05 -37.30 -18.38
CA PRO A 17 -18.08 -37.39 -16.92
C PRO A 17 -19.27 -38.21 -16.38
N PRO A 18 -19.13 -38.92 -15.25
CA PRO A 18 -20.13 -39.86 -14.76
C PRO A 18 -21.23 -39.19 -13.92
N ALA A 19 -22.43 -39.75 -14.03
CA ALA A 19 -23.59 -39.45 -13.20
C ALA A 19 -23.40 -39.91 -11.75
N LEU A 20 -23.65 -38.99 -10.81
CA LEU A 20 -23.69 -39.25 -9.37
C LEU A 20 -24.94 -40.05 -8.99
N ASN A 21 -24.73 -41.31 -8.58
CA ASN A 21 -25.71 -42.15 -7.90
C ASN A 21 -25.32 -42.25 -6.41
N SER A 22 -26.06 -41.56 -5.53
CA SER A 22 -25.99 -41.76 -4.09
C SER A 22 -26.98 -42.85 -3.66
N THR A 23 -26.47 -43.97 -3.16
CA THR A 23 -27.24 -44.96 -2.41
C THR A 23 -27.05 -44.73 -0.92
N MET A 24 -28.14 -44.47 -0.20
CA MET A 24 -28.23 -44.78 1.24
C MET A 24 -29.52 -45.56 1.47
N GLY A 25 -29.35 -46.80 1.93
CA GLY A 25 -30.42 -47.65 2.45
C GLY A 25 -30.60 -47.42 3.95
N GLY A 26 -31.86 -47.36 4.38
CA GLY A 26 -32.23 -47.27 5.79
C GLY A 26 -33.74 -47.11 5.93
N GLY A 27 -34.48 -48.21 5.78
CA GLY A 27 -35.94 -48.21 5.78
C GLY A 27 -36.56 -47.95 7.16
N THR A 28 -37.71 -47.29 7.17
CA THR A 28 -38.78 -47.58 8.14
C THR A 28 -40.12 -47.36 7.46
N THR A 29 -40.90 -48.45 7.44
CA THR A 29 -42.26 -48.58 6.91
C THR A 29 -43.28 -47.65 7.58
N MET A 30 -44.15 -47.01 6.79
CA MET A 30 -45.52 -46.74 7.22
C MET A 30 -46.52 -46.82 6.06
N ARG A 31 -47.58 -47.59 6.29
CA ARG A 31 -48.63 -47.97 5.33
C ARG A 31 -49.52 -46.79 4.95
N VAL A 32 -49.78 -46.60 3.65
CA VAL A 32 -50.90 -45.78 3.16
C VAL A 32 -52.07 -46.71 2.79
N ARG A 33 -53.18 -46.58 3.53
CA ARG A 33 -54.50 -47.11 3.13
C ARG A 33 -55.21 -46.05 2.29
N HIS A 34 -55.69 -46.46 1.12
CA HIS A 34 -56.75 -45.76 0.38
C HIS A 34 -58.06 -45.77 1.18
N ILE A 35 -58.67 -44.59 1.39
CA ILE A 35 -60.09 -44.44 1.63
C ILE A 35 -60.61 -43.27 0.77
N GLN A 36 -61.58 -43.60 -0.07
CA GLN A 36 -62.40 -42.67 -0.85
C GLN A 36 -63.48 -42.00 0.01
N SER A 37 -63.96 -40.86 -0.50
CA SER A 37 -65.26 -40.22 -0.24
C SER A 37 -65.33 -39.43 1.10
N ARG A 38 -65.96 -38.26 1.21
CA ARG A 38 -67.25 -37.78 0.69
C ARG A 38 -67.30 -36.25 0.70
N ARG A 39 -68.18 -35.70 -0.15
CA ARG A 39 -68.72 -34.33 -0.07
C ARG A 39 -69.33 -34.06 1.32
N ALA A 40 -69.07 -32.87 1.86
CA ALA A 40 -69.99 -32.17 2.75
C ALA A 40 -69.97 -30.67 2.44
N ARG A 41 -71.15 -30.13 2.15
CA ARG A 41 -71.46 -28.70 2.11
C ARG A 41 -71.55 -28.19 3.54
N GLY A 42 -71.14 -26.95 3.79
CA GLY A 42 -71.64 -26.17 4.92
C GLY A 42 -70.69 -25.10 5.43
N SER A 43 -71.24 -23.90 5.63
CA SER A 43 -70.75 -22.83 6.51
C SER A 43 -69.72 -21.84 5.93
N THR A 44 -70.22 -20.97 5.05
CA THR A 44 -69.85 -19.55 5.00
C THR A 44 -70.08 -18.89 6.36
N ALA A 45 -69.04 -18.31 6.97
CA ALA A 45 -69.06 -17.14 7.88
C ALA A 45 -68.00 -17.19 9.01
N THR A 46 -66.72 -17.43 8.72
CA THR A 46 -65.62 -17.07 9.67
C THR A 46 -64.24 -16.97 8.98
N ALA A 47 -64.14 -16.32 7.82
CA ALA A 47 -62.88 -16.21 7.07
C ALA A 47 -62.46 -14.77 6.71
N VAL A 48 -63.13 -13.76 7.28
CA VAL A 48 -62.82 -12.34 6.99
C VAL A 48 -62.04 -11.66 8.12
N ALA A 49 -62.02 -12.21 9.34
CA ALA A 49 -61.30 -11.61 10.47
C ALA A 49 -59.83 -12.05 10.61
N VAL A 50 -59.42 -13.18 10.03
CA VAL A 50 -58.03 -13.67 10.11
C VAL A 50 -57.18 -13.16 8.93
N LEU A 51 -57.81 -12.75 7.82
CA LEU A 51 -57.11 -12.14 6.68
C LEU A 51 -56.77 -10.65 6.91
N ALA A 52 -57.47 -9.98 7.84
CA ALA A 52 -57.19 -8.59 8.22
C ALA A 52 -56.09 -8.46 9.30
N LEU A 53 -55.73 -9.54 10.00
CA LEU A 53 -54.65 -9.54 11.00
C LEU A 53 -53.26 -9.94 10.44
N PHE A 54 -53.20 -10.57 9.26
CA PHE A 54 -51.94 -10.83 8.53
C PHE A 54 -51.61 -9.77 7.47
N LEU A 55 -52.50 -8.78 7.28
CA LEU A 55 -52.26 -7.56 6.51
C LEU A 55 -51.85 -6.36 7.40
N ALA A 56 -51.38 -6.62 8.63
CA ALA A 56 -50.39 -5.76 9.28
C ALA A 56 -49.06 -5.95 8.51
N ALA A 57 -49.10 -5.59 7.23
CA ALA A 57 -47.99 -5.44 6.34
C ALA A 57 -46.95 -4.57 7.04
N CYS A 58 -45.68 -4.94 6.89
CA CYS A 58 -44.51 -4.14 7.27
C CYS A 58 -44.74 -2.69 6.83
N ALA A 59 -45.32 -1.89 7.71
CA ALA A 59 -45.52 -0.48 7.47
C ALA A 59 -44.14 0.11 7.62
N ARG A 60 -43.54 0.54 6.50
CA ARG A 60 -42.25 1.24 6.49
C ARG A 60 -42.28 2.31 7.57
N THR A 61 -41.52 2.11 8.64
CA THR A 61 -41.47 3.05 9.74
C THR A 61 -40.37 4.05 9.48
N ASN A 62 -40.72 5.19 8.85
CA ASN A 62 -39.81 6.33 8.77
C ASN A 62 -39.20 6.63 10.15
N VAL A 63 -37.96 7.09 10.19
CA VAL A 63 -37.36 7.61 11.42
C VAL A 63 -38.05 8.93 11.78
N VAL A 64 -38.92 8.87 12.79
CA VAL A 64 -39.73 10.02 13.22
C VAL A 64 -38.95 10.88 14.22
N LEU A 65 -38.63 12.08 13.78
CA LEU A 65 -38.00 13.13 14.57
C LEU A 65 -38.99 14.27 14.81
N THR A 66 -38.83 14.97 15.93
CA THR A 66 -39.62 16.16 16.25
C THR A 66 -38.71 17.23 16.81
N SER A 67 -39.15 18.48 16.76
CA SER A 67 -38.47 19.60 17.43
C SER A 67 -38.19 19.35 18.92
N ALA A 68 -39.00 18.50 19.58
CA ALA A 68 -38.84 18.11 20.98
C ALA A 68 -37.88 16.94 21.21
N THR A 69 -37.72 16.04 20.24
CA THR A 69 -36.89 14.82 20.36
C THR A 69 -35.53 14.93 19.67
N THR A 70 -35.36 15.84 18.71
CA THR A 70 -34.09 16.05 18.03
C THR A 70 -33.15 16.90 18.88
N PRO A 71 -31.94 16.42 19.21
CA PRO A 71 -30.98 17.19 20.00
C PRO A 71 -30.53 18.44 19.25
N VAL A 72 -30.18 19.49 20.00
CA VAL A 72 -29.54 20.69 19.44
C VAL A 72 -28.08 20.35 19.13
N CYS A 73 -27.58 20.76 17.96
CA CYS A 73 -26.19 20.51 17.60
C CYS A 73 -25.23 21.18 18.59
N THR A 74 -24.27 20.43 19.11
CA THR A 74 -23.16 21.00 19.88
C THR A 74 -22.18 21.72 18.95
N ALA A 75 -21.29 22.54 19.51
CA ALA A 75 -20.27 23.22 18.72
C ALA A 75 -19.33 22.21 18.02
N GLU A 76 -19.00 21.13 18.72
CA GLU A 76 -18.16 20.03 18.23
C GLU A 76 -18.83 19.29 17.08
N ALA A 77 -20.14 18.99 17.19
CA ALA A 77 -20.89 18.33 16.12
C ALA A 77 -21.00 19.21 14.86
N VAL A 78 -21.15 20.53 15.02
CA VAL A 78 -21.13 21.48 13.90
C VAL A 78 -19.74 21.54 13.26
N ALA A 79 -18.68 21.59 14.08
CA ALA A 79 -17.30 21.62 13.59
C ALA A 79 -16.93 20.36 12.81
N GLU A 80 -17.26 19.17 13.34
CA GLU A 80 -17.02 17.90 12.63
C GLU A 80 -17.84 17.82 11.34
N TRP A 81 -19.12 18.22 11.36
CA TRP A 81 -19.94 18.24 10.14
C TRP A 81 -19.34 19.16 9.07
N ASN A 82 -18.90 20.37 9.45
CA ASN A 82 -18.25 21.28 8.52
C ASN A 82 -16.93 20.68 8.00
N ARG A 83 -16.13 20.03 8.85
CA ARG A 83 -14.92 19.33 8.42
C ARG A 83 -15.22 18.26 7.36
N VAL A 84 -16.24 17.42 7.58
CA VAL A 84 -16.63 16.39 6.61
C VAL A 84 -17.03 17.03 5.28
N VAL A 85 -17.85 18.09 5.32
CA VAL A 85 -18.32 18.77 4.10
C VAL A 85 -17.20 19.49 3.35
N ASP A 86 -16.35 20.21 4.07
CA ASP A 86 -15.37 21.13 3.48
C ASP A 86 -14.02 20.46 3.17
N GLN A 87 -13.64 19.41 3.92
CA GLN A 87 -12.32 18.78 3.83
C GLN A 87 -12.35 17.32 3.40
N LEU A 88 -13.48 16.60 3.58
CA LEU A 88 -13.60 15.18 3.24
C LEU A 88 -14.55 14.91 2.06
N GLN A 89 -14.72 15.89 1.19
CA GLN A 89 -15.63 15.81 0.03
C GLN A 89 -17.10 15.51 0.42
N GLY A 90 -17.51 15.74 1.67
CA GLY A 90 -18.86 15.44 2.16
C GLY A 90 -19.09 14.00 2.62
N VAL A 91 -18.05 13.18 2.70
CA VAL A 91 -18.11 11.77 3.13
C VAL A 91 -17.01 11.53 4.17
N LYS A 92 -17.33 10.83 5.26
CA LYS A 92 -16.33 10.27 6.17
C LYS A 92 -16.32 8.75 6.07
N GLY A 93 -15.25 8.18 5.54
CA GLY A 93 -14.97 6.75 5.60
C GLY A 93 -14.29 6.37 6.92
N GLU A 94 -14.68 5.24 7.51
CA GLU A 94 -14.03 4.65 8.68
C GLU A 94 -14.25 3.13 8.73
N ASP A 95 -13.36 2.39 9.39
CA ASP A 95 -13.57 1.00 9.78
C ASP A 95 -14.02 0.94 11.25
N PRO A 96 -15.30 0.64 11.56
CA PRO A 96 -15.77 0.65 12.93
C PRO A 96 -15.26 -0.51 13.79
N VAL A 97 -14.60 -1.51 13.21
CA VAL A 97 -14.14 -2.73 13.89
C VAL A 97 -12.62 -2.82 13.91
N GLY A 98 -11.95 -2.61 12.77
CA GLY A 98 -10.50 -2.73 12.59
C GLY A 98 -9.75 -1.40 12.50
N PHE A 99 -10.25 -0.32 13.10
CA PHE A 99 -9.55 0.99 13.08
C PHE A 99 -8.25 1.01 13.90
N TYR A 100 -8.06 0.09 14.84
CA TYR A 100 -6.91 0.05 15.76
C TYR A 100 -5.88 -0.99 15.30
N ILE A 101 -4.69 -0.51 14.95
CA ILE A 101 -3.60 -1.28 14.34
C ILE A 101 -2.34 -1.40 15.21
N ALA A 102 -2.33 -0.74 16.39
CA ALA A 102 -1.19 -0.68 17.30
C ALA A 102 0.12 -0.20 16.63
N ASP A 103 1.25 -0.38 17.29
CA ASP A 103 2.58 0.06 16.86
C ASP A 103 3.47 -1.08 16.35
N PHE A 104 2.88 -2.25 16.05
CA PHE A 104 3.60 -3.40 15.51
C PHE A 104 3.98 -3.14 14.04
N PRO A 105 5.27 -3.16 13.69
CA PRO A 105 5.69 -3.11 12.30
C PRO A 105 5.29 -4.40 11.57
N ALA A 106 5.07 -4.29 10.25
CA ALA A 106 4.81 -5.44 9.39
C ALA A 106 6.09 -5.88 8.67
N GLU A 107 6.29 -7.19 8.62
CA GLU A 107 7.40 -7.87 7.98
C GLU A 107 7.16 -8.04 6.48
N ARG A 108 8.22 -7.96 5.68
CA ARG A 108 8.14 -8.26 4.25
C ARG A 108 8.23 -9.77 4.01
N PHE A 109 7.17 -10.43 3.56
CA PHE A 109 7.17 -11.81 3.06
C PHE A 109 7.76 -12.87 4.01
N GLY A 110 7.50 -12.75 5.32
CA GLY A 110 8.09 -13.63 6.34
C GLY A 110 9.63 -13.53 6.42
N SER A 111 10.19 -12.42 5.96
CA SER A 111 11.58 -12.05 6.23
C SER A 111 11.67 -11.41 7.60
N VAL A 112 12.81 -11.59 8.28
CA VAL A 112 13.16 -10.92 9.55
C VAL A 112 13.42 -9.42 9.40
N ILE A 113 12.69 -8.74 8.51
CA ILE A 113 12.87 -7.31 8.23
C ILE A 113 11.51 -6.64 8.31
N ASP A 114 11.37 -5.80 9.31
CA ASP A 114 10.30 -4.82 9.43
C ASP A 114 10.39 -3.81 8.28
N ASN A 115 9.39 -3.83 7.40
CA ASN A 115 9.33 -2.93 6.26
C ASN A 115 8.35 -1.78 6.48
N TRP A 116 7.14 -2.07 6.95
CA TRP A 116 6.10 -1.06 7.15
C TRP A 116 5.93 -0.74 8.62
N TYR A 117 6.11 0.53 8.99
CA TYR A 117 6.07 0.96 10.39
C TYR A 117 4.88 1.88 10.61
N PRO A 118 3.97 1.56 11.55
CA PRO A 118 2.92 2.48 11.95
C PRO A 118 3.48 3.84 12.38
N ASN A 119 2.88 4.90 11.83
CA ASN A 119 3.06 6.28 12.29
C ASN A 119 2.01 6.65 13.35
N SER A 120 0.93 5.89 13.41
CA SER A 120 -0.15 5.98 14.40
C SER A 120 -0.62 4.58 14.73
N GLY A 121 -1.07 4.37 15.98
CA GLY A 121 -1.76 3.13 16.37
C GLY A 121 -3.12 2.93 15.70
N TYR A 122 -3.51 3.82 14.80
CA TYR A 122 -4.83 3.89 14.20
C TYR A 122 -4.74 4.17 12.72
N LYS A 123 -5.75 3.67 12.00
CA LYS A 123 -6.01 4.05 10.62
C LYS A 123 -6.38 5.53 10.54
N GLU A 124 -5.91 6.21 9.50
CA GLU A 124 -6.09 7.64 9.27
C GLU A 124 -6.72 7.91 7.90
N THR A 125 -7.26 9.12 7.72
CA THR A 125 -7.78 9.59 6.44
C THR A 125 -6.79 10.56 5.79
N LEU A 126 -6.49 10.34 4.51
CA LEU A 126 -5.79 11.28 3.64
C LEU A 126 -6.77 11.83 2.59
N CYS A 127 -6.96 13.14 2.52
CA CYS A 127 -7.67 13.78 1.41
C CYS A 127 -6.79 14.82 0.73
N GLY A 128 -6.87 14.90 -0.59
CA GLY A 128 -6.04 15.80 -1.37
C GLY A 128 -6.28 15.67 -2.87
N GLN A 129 -5.39 16.28 -3.65
CA GLN A 129 -5.42 16.14 -5.10
C GLN A 129 -4.67 14.88 -5.51
N LEU A 130 -5.31 13.95 -6.22
CA LEU A 130 -4.59 12.87 -6.89
C LEU A 130 -3.70 13.51 -7.95
N HIS A 131 -2.38 13.49 -7.74
CA HIS A 131 -1.44 14.06 -8.71
C HIS A 131 -1.28 13.12 -9.89
N HIS A 132 -0.93 11.88 -9.59
CA HIS A 132 -0.78 10.81 -10.57
C HIS A 132 -1.10 9.47 -9.91
N PHE A 133 -1.45 8.50 -10.73
CA PHE A 133 -1.64 7.11 -10.33
C PHE A 133 -0.59 6.27 -11.05
N ASN A 134 0.01 5.30 -10.36
CA ASN A 134 0.84 4.28 -10.97
C ASN A 134 0.33 2.90 -10.56
N VAL A 135 0.79 1.90 -11.29
CA VAL A 135 0.56 0.50 -10.93
C VAL A 135 1.91 -0.17 -10.78
N TYR A 136 2.09 -0.86 -9.67
CA TYR A 136 3.16 -1.81 -9.46
C TYR A 136 2.62 -3.22 -9.73
N ASP A 137 3.36 -4.04 -10.47
CA ASP A 137 2.98 -5.42 -10.86
C ASP A 137 4.26 -6.26 -11.03
N GLY A 138 5.19 -6.31 -10.07
CA GLY A 138 5.12 -6.99 -8.78
C GLY A 138 5.21 -8.52 -8.94
N SER A 139 6.09 -9.17 -8.18
CA SER A 139 6.19 -10.63 -8.19
C SER A 139 5.24 -11.22 -7.16
N GLY A 140 4.49 -12.27 -7.52
CA GLY A 140 3.51 -12.88 -6.61
C GLY A 140 2.16 -12.15 -6.67
N ALA A 141 1.55 -11.90 -5.51
CA ALA A 141 0.29 -11.19 -5.37
C ALA A 141 0.46 -9.66 -5.26
N GLU A 142 1.67 -9.12 -5.49
CA GLU A 142 1.88 -7.66 -5.50
C GLU A 142 1.37 -7.07 -6.82
N MET A 143 0.14 -6.58 -6.83
CA MET A 143 -0.33 -5.66 -7.85
C MET A 143 -0.85 -4.39 -7.18
N ASP A 144 0.01 -3.42 -6.99
CA ASP A 144 -0.26 -2.32 -6.09
C ASP A 144 -0.77 -1.11 -6.86
N TRP A 145 -1.88 -0.56 -6.40
CA TRP A 145 -2.45 0.69 -6.84
C TRP A 145 -1.82 1.85 -6.09
N ASN A 146 -0.94 2.56 -6.76
CA ASN A 146 -0.13 3.59 -6.15
C ASN A 146 -0.76 4.96 -6.42
N ASN A 147 -1.60 5.42 -5.51
CA ASN A 147 -2.29 6.71 -5.63
C ASN A 147 -1.47 7.82 -4.97
N PHE A 148 -0.79 8.66 -5.75
CA PHE A 148 0.02 9.75 -5.20
C PHE A 148 -0.82 11.00 -5.01
N ILE A 149 -1.11 11.31 -3.75
CA ILE A 149 -2.02 12.39 -3.36
C ILE A 149 -1.21 13.54 -2.77
N ILE A 150 -1.38 14.75 -3.31
CA ILE A 150 -0.91 15.99 -2.67
C ILE A 150 -1.92 16.32 -1.57
N PRO A 151 -1.56 16.23 -0.28
CA PRO A 151 -2.51 16.42 0.80
C PRO A 151 -3.14 17.82 0.77
N ALA A 152 -4.44 17.90 1.03
CA ALA A 152 -5.05 19.20 1.30
C ALA A 152 -4.53 19.76 2.64
N PRO A 153 -4.65 21.08 2.91
CA PRO A 153 -4.03 21.70 4.09
C PRO A 153 -4.36 21.06 5.45
N GLY A 154 -5.53 20.43 5.59
CA GLY A 154 -5.92 19.69 6.80
C GLY A 154 -5.12 18.39 7.05
N PHE A 155 -4.43 17.89 6.02
CA PHE A 155 -3.78 16.58 5.98
C PHE A 155 -2.25 16.67 5.79
N GLU A 156 -1.68 17.87 5.66
CA GLU A 156 -0.21 18.09 5.54
C GLU A 156 0.58 17.49 6.72
N HIS A 157 -0.07 17.31 7.87
CA HIS A 157 0.55 16.69 9.04
C HIS A 157 1.00 15.24 8.77
N LEU A 158 0.33 14.52 7.86
CA LEU A 158 0.68 13.12 7.53
C LEU A 158 2.06 13.00 6.88
N ILE A 159 2.52 14.04 6.20
CA ILE A 159 3.88 14.15 5.65
C ILE A 159 4.81 14.77 6.70
N THR A 160 4.44 15.93 7.24
CA THR A 160 5.35 16.73 8.06
C THR A 160 5.75 16.06 9.37
N ASP A 161 4.86 15.26 9.97
CA ASP A 161 5.19 14.50 11.17
C ASP A 161 6.15 13.32 10.87
N VAL A 162 6.27 12.88 9.60
CA VAL A 162 7.16 11.79 9.13
C VAL A 162 8.46 12.32 8.51
N LEU A 163 8.60 13.63 8.28
CA LEU A 163 9.85 14.21 7.78
C LEU A 163 11.12 13.90 8.60
N PRO A 164 11.08 13.77 9.94
CA PRO A 164 12.27 13.39 10.71
C PRO A 164 12.82 12.00 10.38
N TYR A 165 12.02 11.15 9.72
CA TYR A 165 12.35 9.80 9.31
C TYR A 165 12.88 9.74 7.88
N LYS A 166 12.84 10.86 7.16
CA LYS A 166 13.27 10.90 5.78
C LYS A 166 14.73 10.42 5.68
N GLY A 167 14.90 9.32 4.96
CA GLY A 167 16.15 8.57 4.87
C GLY A 167 16.40 7.70 6.09
N GLY A 168 16.79 6.45 5.85
CA GLY A 168 17.13 5.50 6.90
C GLY A 168 18.59 5.07 6.81
N SER A 169 19.26 4.95 7.96
CA SER A 169 20.44 4.10 8.04
C SER A 169 19.99 2.70 8.43
N GLY A 170 20.55 1.70 7.79
CA GLY A 170 20.13 0.32 7.93
C GLY A 170 20.49 -0.44 6.67
N THR A 171 20.75 -1.73 6.79
CA THR A 171 21.13 -2.57 5.65
C THR A 171 20.06 -2.60 4.55
N TRP A 172 18.80 -2.38 4.93
CA TRP A 172 17.64 -2.58 4.05
C TRP A 172 16.82 -1.31 3.79
N CYS A 173 16.94 -0.28 4.63
CA CYS A 173 16.29 1.00 4.37
C CYS A 173 17.14 1.83 3.38
N VAL A 174 16.50 2.49 2.42
CA VAL A 174 17.20 3.34 1.45
C VAL A 174 17.32 4.79 1.94
N ASP A 175 18.37 5.49 1.52
CA ASP A 175 18.70 6.83 2.03
C ASP A 175 17.71 7.94 1.60
N ASP A 176 17.05 7.85 0.44
CA ASP A 176 16.03 8.81 -0.02
C ASP A 176 15.27 8.30 -1.25
N ASP A 177 14.04 7.82 -1.06
CA ASP A 177 13.08 7.54 -2.14
C ASP A 177 11.74 8.24 -1.91
N TRP A 178 11.79 9.42 -1.27
CA TRP A 178 10.58 10.19 -1.06
C TRP A 178 10.07 10.77 -2.36
N GLN A 179 8.79 10.50 -2.64
CA GLN A 179 8.13 10.99 -3.83
C GLN A 179 7.93 12.50 -3.76
N SER A 180 8.10 13.15 -4.91
CA SER A 180 7.95 14.58 -5.08
C SER A 180 7.03 14.81 -6.28
N CYS A 181 5.88 15.43 -6.05
CA CYS A 181 4.87 15.65 -7.07
C CYS A 181 5.07 17.00 -7.76
N VAL A 182 4.96 18.12 -7.02
CA VAL A 182 5.19 19.48 -7.56
C VAL A 182 6.35 20.17 -6.85
N GLY A 183 6.42 19.99 -5.54
CA GLY A 183 7.50 20.41 -4.66
C GLY A 183 8.35 19.23 -4.19
N GLU A 184 9.23 19.50 -3.23
CA GLU A 184 10.03 18.45 -2.58
C GLU A 184 9.19 17.80 -1.46
N ASN A 185 9.03 16.48 -1.51
CA ASN A 185 8.35 15.70 -0.46
C ASN A 185 6.91 16.14 -0.19
N ASP A 186 6.13 16.47 -1.24
CA ASP A 186 4.81 17.09 -1.11
C ASP A 186 3.63 16.16 -1.45
N CYS A 187 3.88 14.88 -1.70
CA CYS A 187 2.82 13.89 -1.86
C CYS A 187 3.01 12.65 -1.03
N MET A 188 1.88 12.01 -0.75
CA MET A 188 1.74 10.81 0.06
C MET A 188 1.10 9.74 -0.80
N GLU A 189 1.61 8.52 -0.70
CA GLU A 189 1.09 7.37 -1.44
C GLU A 189 -0.09 6.77 -0.68
N ALA A 190 -1.17 6.46 -1.37
CA ALA A 190 -2.25 5.62 -0.89
C ALA A 190 -2.24 4.34 -1.72
N GLU A 191 -1.63 3.31 -1.15
CA GLU A 191 -1.34 2.04 -1.80
C GLU A 191 -2.36 0.97 -1.41
N LEU A 192 -2.75 0.12 -2.36
CA LEU A 192 -3.60 -1.03 -2.10
C LEU A 192 -3.38 -2.06 -3.22
N THR A 193 -3.34 -3.33 -2.87
CA THR A 193 -3.48 -4.42 -3.83
C THR A 193 -4.95 -4.82 -3.96
N PRO A 194 -5.68 -4.47 -5.02
CA PRO A 194 -7.04 -4.99 -5.21
C PRO A 194 -7.03 -6.47 -5.62
N ASP A 195 -8.19 -7.11 -5.46
CA ASP A 195 -8.45 -8.44 -6.04
C ASP A 195 -8.18 -8.46 -7.56
N ASP A 196 -7.60 -9.57 -8.04
CA ASP A 196 -7.28 -9.88 -9.45
C ASP A 196 -8.44 -9.59 -10.45
N SER A 197 -9.69 -9.71 -10.02
CA SER A 197 -10.84 -9.43 -10.91
C SER A 197 -11.16 -7.94 -11.03
N PHE A 198 -10.53 -7.11 -10.21
CA PHE A 198 -10.81 -5.68 -10.10
C PHE A 198 -9.59 -4.78 -10.36
N GLU A 199 -8.41 -5.36 -10.59
CA GLU A 199 -7.22 -4.63 -11.08
C GLU A 199 -7.55 -3.71 -12.27
N GLU A 200 -8.55 -4.09 -13.06
CA GLU A 200 -8.92 -3.44 -14.31
C GLU A 200 -10.33 -2.86 -14.20
N ASN A 201 -10.38 -1.62 -13.75
CA ASN A 201 -11.61 -0.88 -13.50
C ASN A 201 -11.57 0.52 -14.17
N PRO A 202 -12.71 1.24 -14.22
CA PRO A 202 -12.79 2.52 -14.93
C PRO A 202 -11.94 3.68 -14.34
N TRP A 203 -11.45 3.55 -13.11
CA TRP A 203 -10.79 4.65 -12.38
C TRP A 203 -9.31 4.42 -12.15
N PHE A 204 -8.93 3.20 -11.81
CA PHE A 204 -7.56 2.78 -11.51
C PHE A 204 -7.17 1.56 -12.38
N PRO A 205 -7.22 1.67 -13.71
CA PRO A 205 -6.97 0.53 -14.58
C PRO A 205 -5.47 0.16 -14.60
N LYS A 206 -5.15 -1.06 -14.14
CA LYS A 206 -3.82 -1.70 -14.23
C LYS A 206 -3.18 -1.47 -15.61
N SER A 207 -3.94 -1.72 -16.67
CA SER A 207 -3.47 -1.64 -18.07
C SER A 207 -2.87 -0.30 -18.47
N THR A 208 -3.32 0.82 -17.90
CA THR A 208 -2.85 2.14 -18.34
C THR A 208 -1.80 2.72 -17.40
N GLY A 209 -1.76 2.26 -16.14
CA GLY A 209 -0.96 2.91 -15.10
C GLY A 209 -1.24 4.41 -15.00
N SER A 210 -2.47 4.84 -15.29
CA SER A 210 -2.93 6.23 -15.19
C SER A 210 -4.40 6.27 -14.74
N SER A 211 -4.79 7.33 -14.04
CA SER A 211 -6.18 7.45 -13.54
C SER A 211 -6.93 8.60 -14.19
N VAL A 212 -8.22 8.38 -14.51
CA VAL A 212 -9.12 9.48 -14.92
C VAL A 212 -9.41 10.49 -13.80
N LEU A 213 -8.98 10.17 -12.58
CA LEU A 213 -9.11 11.01 -11.40
C LEU A 213 -7.87 11.89 -11.16
N GLU A 214 -6.81 11.77 -11.98
CA GLU A 214 -5.66 12.66 -11.88
C GLU A 214 -6.07 14.13 -12.00
N GLY A 215 -5.49 14.96 -11.14
CA GLY A 215 -5.86 16.35 -10.94
C GLY A 215 -7.15 16.57 -10.14
N ARG A 216 -7.89 15.53 -9.75
CA ARG A 216 -9.12 15.66 -8.95
C ARG A 216 -8.86 15.47 -7.47
N GLN A 217 -9.81 15.91 -6.65
CA GLN A 217 -9.78 15.64 -5.22
C GLN A 217 -10.29 14.24 -4.93
N ILE A 218 -9.51 13.47 -4.19
CA ILE A 218 -9.87 12.14 -3.70
C ILE A 218 -9.54 12.04 -2.21
N CYS A 219 -10.08 11.02 -1.56
CA CYS A 219 -9.77 10.65 -0.20
C CYS A 219 -9.49 9.15 -0.11
N ALA A 220 -8.53 8.78 0.73
CA ALA A 220 -8.19 7.41 1.08
C ALA A 220 -8.22 7.25 2.62
N TYR A 221 -8.50 6.05 3.11
CA TYR A 221 -8.44 5.69 4.51
C TYR A 221 -7.84 4.28 4.67
N GLY A 222 -6.98 4.14 5.67
CA GLY A 222 -6.23 2.91 5.93
C GLY A 222 -5.14 3.14 7.00
N PRO A 223 -4.27 2.15 7.28
CA PRO A 223 -3.12 2.32 8.15
C PRO A 223 -2.22 3.46 7.66
N TRP A 224 -1.85 4.37 8.56
CA TRP A 224 -0.85 5.38 8.25
C TRP A 224 0.52 4.87 8.67
N ILE A 225 1.34 4.53 7.68
CA ILE A 225 2.62 3.88 7.86
C ILE A 225 3.74 4.69 7.20
N ARG A 226 4.98 4.28 7.47
CA ARG A 226 6.16 4.66 6.68
C ARG A 226 6.87 3.39 6.24
N GLU A 227 7.38 3.38 5.01
CA GLU A 227 8.00 2.18 4.43
C GLU A 227 9.54 2.31 4.39
N CYS A 228 10.25 1.39 5.06
CA CYS A 228 11.71 1.40 5.19
C CYS A 228 12.43 1.28 3.84
N VAL A 229 12.04 0.33 3.00
CA VAL A 229 12.71 0.10 1.71
C VAL A 229 12.51 1.24 0.70
N HIS A 230 11.62 2.19 0.99
CA HIS A 230 11.41 3.44 0.24
C HIS A 230 11.72 4.70 1.07
N GLY A 231 12.74 4.58 1.94
CA GLY A 231 13.33 5.71 2.65
C GLY A 231 12.43 6.32 3.71
N HIS A 232 11.54 5.51 4.27
CA HIS A 232 10.49 5.90 5.22
C HIS A 232 9.49 6.92 4.65
N ARG A 233 9.20 6.85 3.34
CA ARG A 233 8.12 7.65 2.75
C ARG A 233 6.79 7.35 3.47
N PRO A 234 5.97 8.37 3.76
CA PRO A 234 4.68 8.18 4.43
C PRO A 234 3.62 7.64 3.45
N GLU A 235 2.79 6.72 3.92
CA GLU A 235 1.74 6.09 3.09
C GLU A 235 0.46 5.81 3.88
N ILE A 236 -0.66 5.70 3.15
CA ILE A 236 -1.85 5.00 3.60
C ILE A 236 -1.83 3.61 2.94
N HIS A 237 -1.54 2.56 3.70
CA HIS A 237 -1.29 1.23 3.14
C HIS A 237 -1.69 0.10 4.13
N PRO A 238 -2.66 -0.76 3.78
CA PRO A 238 -3.53 -0.66 2.61
C PRO A 238 -4.54 0.49 2.65
N ALA A 239 -4.84 1.08 1.49
CA ALA A 239 -5.85 2.12 1.27
C ALA A 239 -7.25 1.50 1.10
N GLU A 240 -7.69 0.85 2.17
CA GLU A 240 -8.93 0.09 2.30
C GLU A 240 -10.21 0.78 1.80
N LEU A 241 -10.34 2.08 2.08
CA LEU A 241 -11.47 2.89 1.64
C LEU A 241 -10.99 4.03 0.76
N THR A 242 -11.56 4.16 -0.43
CA THR A 242 -11.30 5.29 -1.33
C THR A 242 -12.61 5.95 -1.75
N TRP A 243 -12.68 7.28 -1.73
CA TRP A 243 -13.87 8.00 -2.19
C TRP A 243 -13.55 9.35 -2.83
N TRP A 244 -14.46 9.77 -3.71
CA TRP A 244 -14.43 11.11 -4.28
C TRP A 244 -15.84 11.57 -4.63
N LYS A 245 -15.93 12.87 -4.92
CA LYS A 245 -17.17 13.55 -5.30
C LYS A 245 -17.01 14.18 -6.67
N GLU A 246 -18.02 14.02 -7.50
CA GLU A 246 -18.15 14.77 -8.75
C GLU A 246 -19.56 15.33 -8.92
N ARG A 247 -19.72 16.19 -9.93
CA ARG A 247 -21.00 16.79 -10.25
C ARG A 247 -21.63 16.02 -11.41
N TRP A 248 -22.85 15.50 -11.21
CA TRP A 248 -23.61 14.80 -12.24
C TRP A 248 -24.96 15.50 -12.44
N HIS A 249 -25.05 16.29 -13.51
CA HIS A 249 -26.20 17.18 -13.77
C HIS A 249 -26.50 18.12 -12.56
N ASP A 250 -27.71 18.03 -12.02
CA ASP A 250 -28.21 18.76 -10.86
C ASP A 250 -27.96 18.04 -9.52
N ALA A 251 -27.30 16.88 -9.54
CA ALA A 251 -26.94 16.09 -8.36
C ALA A 251 -25.44 16.10 -8.08
N ASP A 252 -25.10 15.86 -6.82
CA ASP A 252 -23.76 15.42 -6.44
C ASP A 252 -23.69 13.90 -6.61
N LEU A 253 -22.60 13.40 -7.19
CA LEU A 253 -22.32 11.98 -7.33
C LEU A 253 -21.10 11.64 -6.47
N TYR A 254 -21.25 10.68 -5.57
CA TYR A 254 -20.19 10.17 -4.72
C TYR A 254 -19.85 8.77 -5.18
N TRP A 255 -18.57 8.47 -5.28
CA TRP A 255 -18.06 7.12 -5.46
C TRP A 255 -17.42 6.67 -4.15
N LEU A 256 -17.81 5.49 -3.66
CA LEU A 256 -17.37 4.93 -2.40
C LEU A 256 -16.82 3.53 -2.68
N MET A 257 -15.52 3.34 -2.48
CA MET A 257 -14.83 2.08 -2.72
C MET A 257 -14.43 1.46 -1.40
N THR A 258 -14.81 0.21 -1.20
CA THR A 258 -14.34 -0.66 -0.13
C THR A 258 -13.56 -1.78 -0.79
N LEU A 259 -12.26 -1.90 -0.50
CA LEU A 259 -11.38 -2.86 -1.14
C LEU A 259 -10.55 -3.57 -0.05
N GLN A 260 -10.65 -4.89 0.02
CA GLN A 260 -9.71 -5.67 0.81
C GLN A 260 -8.38 -5.75 0.05
N ASP A 261 -7.29 -5.69 0.79
CA ASP A 261 -5.95 -5.85 0.26
C ASP A 261 -5.67 -7.33 -0.07
N ASP A 262 -5.32 -7.62 -1.32
CA ASP A 262 -5.05 -8.96 -1.87
C ASP A 262 -3.55 -9.30 -1.90
N SER A 263 -2.72 -8.47 -1.27
CA SER A 263 -1.27 -8.73 -1.22
C SER A 263 -0.91 -9.89 -0.30
N ASN A 264 -1.79 -10.21 0.64
CA ASN A 264 -1.55 -11.11 1.77
C ASN A 264 -0.34 -10.71 2.64
N ARG A 265 -0.01 -9.41 2.68
CA ARG A 265 1.12 -8.86 3.47
C ARG A 265 0.74 -8.46 4.89
N PHE A 266 -0.55 -8.36 5.20
CA PHE A 266 -1.02 -7.67 6.41
C PHE A 266 -2.24 -8.30 7.08
N ASP A 267 -2.43 -9.58 6.88
CA ASP A 267 -3.73 -10.21 7.12
C ASP A 267 -3.68 -11.35 8.13
N THR A 268 -2.49 -11.74 8.58
CA THR A 268 -2.25 -12.66 9.69
C THR A 268 -1.37 -12.05 10.79
N GLU A 269 -1.47 -12.58 12.02
CA GLU A 269 -0.59 -12.18 13.12
C GLU A 269 0.90 -12.38 12.81
N ASP A 270 1.24 -13.41 12.01
CA ASP A 270 2.62 -13.75 11.65
C ASP A 270 3.26 -12.72 10.70
N ASP A 271 2.49 -11.79 10.14
CA ASP A 271 2.99 -10.70 9.30
C ASP A 271 3.54 -9.53 10.11
N PHE A 272 3.45 -9.57 11.45
CA PHE A 272 3.81 -8.46 12.33
C PHE A 272 4.84 -8.87 13.39
N ASP A 273 5.80 -7.99 13.69
CA ASP A 273 6.69 -8.18 14.84
C ASP A 273 5.93 -7.85 16.15
N ILE A 274 5.20 -8.85 16.64
CA ILE A 274 4.41 -8.74 17.86
C ILE A 274 5.28 -9.07 19.07
N GLU A 275 5.81 -8.04 19.71
CA GLU A 275 6.41 -8.18 21.04
C GLU A 275 5.32 -8.28 22.14
N GLY A 276 5.01 -9.50 22.56
CA GLY A 276 4.21 -9.76 23.76
C GLY A 276 2.74 -10.12 23.49
N SER A 277 1.82 -9.58 24.28
CA SER A 277 0.39 -9.89 24.16
C SER A 277 -0.34 -8.83 23.33
N LEU A 278 -1.13 -9.26 22.35
CA LEU A 278 -1.95 -8.37 21.53
C LEU A 278 -2.84 -7.45 22.38
N PRO A 279 -2.84 -6.13 22.12
CA PRO A 279 -3.67 -5.21 22.86
C PRO A 279 -5.16 -5.43 22.49
N PRO A 280 -6.09 -5.24 23.44
CA PRO A 280 -7.51 -5.44 23.18
C PRO A 280 -8.03 -4.56 22.02
N GLY A 281 -8.71 -5.20 21.06
CA GLY A 281 -9.29 -4.53 19.91
C GLY A 281 -8.32 -4.28 18.76
N TRP A 282 -7.06 -4.73 18.86
CA TRP A 282 -6.14 -4.77 17.74
C TRP A 282 -6.64 -5.75 16.68
N ARG A 283 -6.32 -5.45 15.43
CA ARG A 283 -6.53 -6.32 14.29
C ARG A 283 -5.41 -6.13 13.28
N GLU A 284 -5.09 -7.19 12.56
CA GLU A 284 -4.26 -7.17 11.37
C GLU A 284 -4.80 -6.14 10.38
N TRP A 285 -3.90 -5.49 9.63
CA TRP A 285 -4.29 -4.29 8.91
C TRP A 285 -5.24 -4.55 7.75
N GLY A 286 -5.09 -5.68 7.05
CA GLY A 286 -5.88 -6.09 5.88
C GLY A 286 -6.81 -7.29 6.12
N ALA A 287 -7.00 -7.76 7.37
CA ALA A 287 -7.74 -9.00 7.62
C ALA A 287 -9.22 -8.98 7.21
N ALA A 288 -9.66 -10.06 6.57
CA ALA A 288 -11.07 -10.34 6.30
C ALA A 288 -11.88 -10.69 7.56
N PRO A 289 -13.19 -10.40 7.59
CA PRO A 289 -13.89 -9.49 6.68
C PRO A 289 -13.55 -8.03 7.03
N MET A 290 -13.27 -7.22 6.03
CA MET A 290 -13.08 -5.78 6.21
C MET A 290 -14.45 -5.11 6.37
N THR A 291 -14.56 -4.15 7.30
CA THR A 291 -15.83 -3.43 7.55
C THR A 291 -15.68 -1.97 7.18
N ALA A 292 -16.47 -1.49 6.23
CA ALA A 292 -16.50 -0.09 5.85
C ALA A 292 -17.76 0.59 6.38
N ARG A 293 -17.59 1.82 6.89
CA ARG A 293 -18.70 2.75 7.13
C ARG A 293 -18.43 4.06 6.42
N PHE A 294 -19.33 4.45 5.52
CA PHE A 294 -19.36 5.77 4.90
C PHE A 294 -20.46 6.63 5.50
N LYS A 295 -20.10 7.76 6.10
CA LYS A 295 -21.04 8.77 6.62
C LYS A 295 -21.15 9.93 5.63
N LEU A 296 -22.25 9.98 4.86
CA LEU A 296 -22.52 11.04 3.89
C LEU A 296 -23.27 12.20 4.55
N ALA A 297 -22.66 13.38 4.55
CA ALA A 297 -23.20 14.55 5.22
C ALA A 297 -24.46 15.07 4.51
N PHE A 298 -25.52 15.36 5.28
CA PHE A 298 -26.70 16.06 4.78
C PHE A 298 -27.04 17.29 5.62
N SER A 299 -27.77 18.21 5.00
CA SER A 299 -28.43 19.34 5.66
C SER A 299 -29.81 19.50 5.04
N ALA A 300 -30.86 19.48 5.85
CA ALA A 300 -32.24 19.56 5.40
C ALA A 300 -33.02 20.61 6.19
N ARG A 301 -33.85 21.41 5.50
CA ARG A 301 -34.74 22.37 6.15
C ARG A 301 -36.13 21.73 6.28
N PRO A 302 -36.82 21.85 7.43
CA PRO A 302 -38.14 21.24 7.64
C PRO A 302 -39.18 21.54 6.57
N LEU A 303 -39.16 22.74 5.99
CA LEU A 303 -40.08 23.19 4.92
C LEU A 303 -39.36 23.36 3.57
N GLY A 304 -38.17 22.80 3.42
CA GLY A 304 -37.37 22.88 2.21
C GLY A 304 -37.67 21.76 1.22
N PRO A 305 -36.90 21.70 0.11
CA PRO A 305 -36.84 20.51 -0.74
C PRO A 305 -36.46 19.27 0.08
N VAL A 306 -36.93 18.10 -0.37
CA VAL A 306 -36.51 16.83 0.21
C VAL A 306 -35.09 16.54 -0.28
N VAL A 307 -34.18 16.20 0.64
CA VAL A 307 -32.85 15.71 0.26
C VAL A 307 -32.98 14.22 -0.07
N GLU A 308 -32.69 13.85 -1.31
CA GLU A 308 -32.73 12.45 -1.74
C GLU A 308 -31.33 11.92 -1.95
N PHE A 309 -31.06 10.74 -1.39
CA PHE A 309 -29.90 9.90 -1.66
C PHE A 309 -30.36 8.68 -2.45
N GLY A 310 -29.78 8.46 -3.63
CA GLY A 310 -29.93 7.21 -4.39
C GLY A 310 -28.62 6.44 -4.33
N ILE A 311 -28.63 5.29 -3.67
CA ILE A 311 -27.47 4.41 -3.48
C ILE A 311 -27.56 3.31 -4.54
N GLY A 312 -26.47 3.03 -5.25
CA GLY A 312 -26.40 1.93 -6.20
C GLY A 312 -25.05 1.24 -6.16
N GLU A 313 -25.03 0.00 -6.61
CA GLU A 313 -23.83 -0.82 -6.71
C GLU A 313 -23.29 -0.76 -8.15
N ALA A 314 -22.00 -0.46 -8.29
CA ALA A 314 -21.30 -0.51 -9.56
C ALA A 314 -20.57 -1.84 -9.75
N PHE A 315 -19.87 -2.29 -8.71
CA PHE A 315 -19.09 -3.52 -8.70
C PHE A 315 -19.09 -4.15 -7.31
N ALA A 316 -19.15 -5.47 -7.24
CA ALA A 316 -19.14 -6.21 -5.98
C ALA A 316 -18.54 -7.60 -6.17
N ARG A 317 -17.72 -8.03 -5.22
CA ARG A 317 -17.22 -9.40 -5.07
C ARG A 317 -17.06 -9.68 -3.58
N ASN A 318 -17.43 -10.89 -3.15
CA ASN A 318 -17.28 -11.36 -1.77
C ASN A 318 -17.83 -10.36 -0.73
N VAL A 319 -18.99 -9.76 -1.02
CA VAL A 319 -19.72 -8.91 -0.09
C VAL A 319 -20.46 -9.80 0.91
N VAL A 320 -20.04 -9.71 2.17
CA VAL A 320 -20.52 -10.58 3.28
C VAL A 320 -21.32 -9.81 4.33
N THR A 321 -21.78 -8.59 3.99
CA THR A 321 -22.58 -7.77 4.93
C THR A 321 -23.80 -8.53 5.46
N GLY A 322 -24.45 -9.33 4.61
CA GLY A 322 -25.65 -10.10 4.95
C GLY A 322 -25.44 -11.15 6.05
N ASP A 323 -24.19 -11.55 6.31
CA ASP A 323 -23.83 -12.53 7.34
C ASP A 323 -23.70 -11.89 8.73
N ASP A 324 -23.60 -10.55 8.80
CA ASP A 324 -23.54 -9.79 10.04
C ASP A 324 -24.83 -8.99 10.26
N ALA A 325 -25.60 -9.40 11.27
CA ALA A 325 -26.90 -8.81 11.59
C ALA A 325 -26.84 -7.32 11.99
N GLU A 326 -25.74 -6.84 12.58
CA GLU A 326 -25.58 -5.43 12.93
C GLU A 326 -25.10 -4.61 11.72
N ALA A 327 -24.27 -5.20 10.85
CA ALA A 327 -23.78 -4.50 9.66
C ALA A 327 -24.86 -4.31 8.59
N ARG A 328 -25.73 -5.31 8.37
CA ARG A 328 -26.87 -5.24 7.42
C ARG A 328 -28.10 -4.53 7.97
N LYS A 329 -27.99 -3.91 9.15
CA LYS A 329 -29.14 -3.33 9.82
C LYS A 329 -29.52 -2.00 9.19
N ASP A 330 -30.75 -1.92 8.71
CA ASP A 330 -31.32 -0.69 8.20
C ASP A 330 -32.04 0.11 9.28
N ALA A 331 -32.36 1.36 8.94
CA ALA A 331 -33.21 2.21 9.76
C ALA A 331 -34.63 1.64 9.90
N ASP A 332 -35.15 0.95 8.88
CA ASP A 332 -36.53 0.47 8.81
C ASP A 332 -36.73 -0.85 8.01
N ASP A 333 -35.68 -1.66 7.86
CA ASP A 333 -35.65 -2.99 7.21
C ASP A 333 -36.27 -3.06 5.80
N ALA A 334 -36.17 -1.97 5.03
CA ALA A 334 -36.70 -1.87 3.68
C ALA A 334 -35.75 -1.06 2.79
N THR A 335 -35.73 -1.33 1.48
CA THR A 335 -34.93 -0.62 0.45
C THR A 335 -35.12 0.91 0.33
N GLY A 336 -35.94 1.52 1.17
CA GLY A 336 -36.24 2.94 1.13
C GLY A 336 -36.52 3.50 2.51
N HIS A 337 -35.58 4.29 3.00
CA HIS A 337 -35.57 4.87 4.34
C HIS A 337 -35.87 6.36 4.27
N ALA A 338 -36.49 6.91 5.31
CA ALA A 338 -36.75 8.33 5.38
C ALA A 338 -36.64 8.90 6.79
N ILE A 339 -36.23 10.16 6.87
CA ILE A 339 -36.39 10.98 8.07
C ILE A 339 -37.68 11.79 7.91
N GLN A 340 -38.60 11.60 8.84
CA GLN A 340 -39.80 12.42 8.98
C GLN A 340 -39.62 13.37 10.17
N TYR A 341 -39.51 14.67 9.91
CA TYR A 341 -39.35 15.69 10.93
C TYR A 341 -40.63 16.54 11.07
N ASP A 342 -41.19 16.58 12.28
CA ASP A 342 -42.45 17.29 12.58
C ASP A 342 -43.58 16.95 11.59
N GLY A 343 -43.65 15.66 11.20
CA GLY A 343 -44.68 15.14 10.30
C GLY A 343 -44.35 15.25 8.81
N GLN A 344 -43.25 15.90 8.41
CA GLN A 344 -42.85 16.04 7.00
C GLN A 344 -41.61 15.22 6.67
N ILE A 345 -41.60 14.55 5.51
CA ILE A 345 -40.39 13.88 5.03
C ILE A 345 -39.41 14.96 4.57
N VAL A 346 -38.23 14.98 5.17
CA VAL A 346 -37.17 15.96 4.87
C VAL A 346 -35.96 15.33 4.18
N LEU A 347 -35.80 14.01 4.33
CA LEU A 347 -34.74 13.24 3.70
C LEU A 347 -35.24 11.85 3.31
N ARG A 348 -34.77 11.34 2.18
CA ARG A 348 -34.94 9.95 1.74
C ARG A 348 -33.60 9.35 1.34
N ALA A 349 -33.39 8.09 1.67
CA ALA A 349 -32.30 7.27 1.15
C ALA A 349 -32.93 6.03 0.49
N MET A 350 -32.58 5.78 -0.77
CA MET A 350 -33.13 4.71 -1.58
C MET A 350 -31.99 3.78 -2.01
N GLU A 351 -32.09 2.52 -1.65
CA GLU A 351 -31.21 1.47 -2.11
C GLU A 351 -31.68 0.98 -3.47
N ASN A 352 -30.81 1.08 -4.47
CA ASN A 352 -31.08 0.68 -5.85
C ASN A 352 -30.18 -0.47 -6.31
N GLN A 353 -29.44 -1.11 -5.39
CA GLN A 353 -28.65 -2.29 -5.73
C GLN A 353 -29.52 -3.56 -5.84
N PRO A 354 -29.02 -4.63 -6.51
CA PRO A 354 -29.78 -5.85 -6.72
C PRO A 354 -30.09 -6.63 -5.42
N ARG A 355 -29.24 -6.49 -4.41
CA ARG A 355 -29.31 -7.24 -3.14
C ARG A 355 -29.36 -6.28 -1.95
N ASP A 356 -30.50 -6.26 -1.29
CA ASP A 356 -30.78 -5.45 -0.09
C ASP A 356 -29.80 -5.77 1.06
N VAL A 357 -29.45 -7.03 1.23
CA VAL A 357 -28.61 -7.51 2.35
C VAL A 357 -27.12 -7.18 2.21
N ASP A 358 -26.70 -6.57 1.11
CA ASP A 358 -25.28 -6.33 0.82
C ASP A 358 -24.78 -5.03 1.47
N LEU A 359 -25.66 -4.23 2.08
CA LEU A 359 -25.31 -3.08 2.90
C LEU A 359 -26.31 -2.88 4.05
N GLY A 360 -26.03 -1.96 4.97
CA GLY A 360 -26.99 -1.44 5.94
C GLY A 360 -27.03 0.09 5.92
N VAL A 361 -28.22 0.68 5.87
CA VAL A 361 -28.41 2.15 5.82
C VAL A 361 -29.06 2.67 7.09
N THR A 362 -28.37 3.58 7.77
CA THR A 362 -28.89 4.23 8.98
C THR A 362 -28.74 5.75 8.95
N PHE A 363 -29.42 6.44 9.86
CA PHE A 363 -29.25 7.88 10.08
C PHE A 363 -28.53 8.10 11.42
N THR A 364 -27.37 8.75 11.37
CA THR A 364 -26.52 8.95 12.55
C THR A 364 -26.21 10.42 12.78
N ASP A 365 -25.93 10.75 14.04
CA ASP A 365 -25.52 12.09 14.49
C ASP A 365 -26.48 13.22 14.05
N VAL A 366 -27.78 12.91 13.99
CA VAL A 366 -28.80 13.86 13.54
C VAL A 366 -29.10 14.88 14.64
N CYS A 367 -28.91 16.15 14.34
CA CYS A 367 -29.15 17.25 15.27
C CYS A 367 -29.76 18.48 14.57
N ARG A 368 -30.33 19.37 15.37
CA ARG A 368 -30.96 20.62 14.92
C ARG A 368 -30.07 21.83 15.21
N ARG A 369 -29.78 22.63 14.19
CA ARG A 369 -29.11 23.93 14.32
C ARG A 369 -30.06 24.99 14.91
N ALA A 370 -29.50 26.10 15.38
CA ALA A 370 -30.28 27.22 15.93
C ALA A 370 -31.30 27.83 14.94
N ASN A 371 -31.05 27.71 13.63
CA ASN A 371 -31.95 28.15 12.56
C ASN A 371 -32.99 27.09 12.13
N ASN A 372 -33.17 26.02 12.91
CA ASN A 372 -34.02 24.86 12.63
C ASN A 372 -33.61 23.99 11.43
N THR A 373 -32.45 24.23 10.80
CA THR A 373 -31.90 23.26 9.84
C THR A 373 -31.48 21.99 10.57
N LEU A 374 -31.88 20.84 10.04
CA LEU A 374 -31.34 19.55 10.45
C LEU A 374 -30.02 19.29 9.73
N GLN A 375 -29.07 18.69 10.44
CA GLN A 375 -27.88 18.10 9.86
C GLN A 375 -27.66 16.71 10.44
N GLY A 376 -26.87 15.90 9.76
CA GLY A 376 -26.46 14.58 10.22
C GLY A 376 -25.81 13.83 9.07
N TYR A 377 -25.80 12.50 9.18
CA TYR A 377 -25.26 11.63 8.14
C TYR A 377 -26.23 10.53 7.74
N VAL A 378 -26.24 10.21 6.45
CA VAL A 378 -26.65 8.88 5.97
C VAL A 378 -25.43 7.99 6.11
N ALA A 379 -25.50 7.00 7.01
CA ALA A 379 -24.42 6.06 7.24
C ALA A 379 -24.70 4.77 6.47
N ILE A 380 -23.78 4.40 5.59
CA ILE A 380 -23.81 3.15 4.82
C ILE A 380 -22.73 2.25 5.41
N ILE A 381 -23.09 1.03 5.80
CA ILE A 381 -22.16 0.01 6.28
C ILE A 381 -22.12 -1.13 5.27
N THR A 382 -20.92 -1.61 4.95
CA THR A 382 -20.72 -2.80 4.12
C THR A 382 -19.54 -3.62 4.64
N LYS A 383 -19.53 -4.92 4.37
CA LYS A 383 -18.42 -5.83 4.65
C LYS A 383 -17.98 -6.58 3.40
N THR A 384 -16.68 -6.70 3.21
CA THR A 384 -16.07 -7.41 2.08
C THR A 384 -15.02 -8.39 2.57
N GLY A 385 -14.83 -9.47 1.81
CA GLY A 385 -13.86 -10.52 2.14
C GLY A 385 -14.49 -11.66 2.92
N VAL A 386 -14.29 -12.89 2.44
CA VAL A 386 -14.67 -14.10 3.21
C VAL A 386 -13.50 -14.56 4.08
N ASN A 387 -12.30 -14.56 3.49
CA ASN A 387 -11.02 -14.88 4.11
C ASN A 387 -9.90 -14.15 3.36
N ASN A 388 -8.66 -14.55 3.64
CA ASN A 388 -7.42 -14.02 3.11
C ASN A 388 -6.72 -15.02 2.15
N ASP A 389 -7.47 -15.95 1.54
CA ASP A 389 -6.93 -17.05 0.75
C ASP A 389 -7.56 -17.09 -0.66
N GLY A 390 -7.64 -15.95 -1.36
CA GLY A 390 -8.23 -15.85 -2.70
C GLY A 390 -9.74 -15.54 -2.71
N GLU A 391 -10.31 -15.25 -1.54
CA GLU A 391 -11.69 -14.80 -1.37
C GLU A 391 -11.79 -13.34 -0.87
N GLU A 392 -10.82 -12.54 -1.28
CA GLU A 392 -10.76 -11.11 -1.07
C GLU A 392 -11.95 -10.44 -1.76
N GLY A 393 -12.43 -9.36 -1.15
CA GLY A 393 -13.66 -8.71 -1.58
C GLY A 393 -13.52 -7.23 -1.85
N TYR A 394 -14.40 -6.75 -2.71
CA TYR A 394 -14.59 -5.32 -2.92
C TYR A 394 -16.08 -4.99 -3.07
N HIS A 395 -16.42 -3.76 -2.69
CA HIS A 395 -17.76 -3.21 -2.87
C HIS A 395 -17.65 -1.75 -3.28
N ILE A 396 -18.07 -1.48 -4.52
CA ILE A 396 -18.03 -0.15 -5.12
C ILE A 396 -19.44 0.38 -5.26
N LEU A 397 -19.73 1.40 -4.46
CA LEU A 397 -21.02 2.08 -4.45
C LEU A 397 -20.92 3.42 -5.16
N TYR A 398 -22.00 3.82 -5.81
CA TYR A 398 -22.23 5.20 -6.19
C TYR A 398 -23.45 5.74 -5.47
N VAL A 399 -23.36 6.99 -5.00
CA VAL A 399 -24.46 7.66 -4.32
C VAL A 399 -24.76 8.98 -5.00
N THR A 400 -25.99 9.15 -5.47
CA THR A 400 -26.47 10.44 -5.96
C THR A 400 -27.13 11.19 -4.82
N LYS A 401 -26.82 12.48 -4.67
CA LYS A 401 -27.48 13.38 -3.70
C LYS A 401 -28.06 14.58 -4.43
N LYS A 402 -29.36 14.80 -4.27
CA LYS A 402 -30.05 15.94 -4.88
C LYS A 402 -31.13 16.50 -3.97
N GLU A 403 -31.50 17.74 -4.22
CA GLU A 403 -32.67 18.37 -3.61
C GLU A 403 -33.84 18.27 -4.58
N VAL A 404 -34.90 17.58 -4.17
CA VAL A 404 -36.10 17.38 -4.98
C VAL A 404 -37.18 18.37 -4.54
N GLY A 405 -37.54 19.27 -5.46
CA GLY A 405 -38.72 20.11 -5.32
C GLY A 405 -39.98 19.24 -5.25
N GLY A 406 -40.85 19.49 -4.25
CA GLY A 406 -42.05 18.70 -4.04
C GLY A 406 -42.87 18.52 -5.32
N ILE A 407 -43.09 17.24 -5.70
CA ILE A 407 -43.76 16.68 -6.89
C ILE A 407 -42.81 16.51 -8.12
N LEU A 408 -42.28 15.30 -8.37
CA LEU A 408 -41.44 14.96 -9.55
C LEU A 408 -41.89 13.72 -10.37
N PRO A 409 -41.65 13.70 -11.71
CA PRO A 409 -41.63 12.52 -12.60
C PRO A 409 -40.19 11.96 -12.84
N PRO A 410 -39.99 10.80 -13.52
CA PRO A 410 -38.74 10.04 -13.54
C PRO A 410 -37.70 10.46 -14.62
N VAL A 411 -36.42 10.14 -14.36
CA VAL A 411 -35.20 10.54 -15.10
C VAL A 411 -34.64 9.39 -15.97
N VAL A 412 -33.99 9.72 -17.10
CA VAL A 412 -33.27 8.80 -18.01
C VAL A 412 -31.80 9.25 -18.15
N LEU A 413 -30.85 8.31 -18.21
CA LEU A 413 -29.39 8.52 -18.27
C LEU A 413 -28.81 8.39 -19.72
N PRO A 414 -27.63 8.99 -20.04
CA PRO A 414 -27.01 8.97 -21.38
C PRO A 414 -26.06 7.78 -21.67
N GLU A 415 -25.83 7.48 -22.96
CA GLU A 415 -24.94 6.42 -23.49
C GLU A 415 -23.43 6.77 -23.44
N VAL A 416 -22.58 5.76 -23.18
CA VAL A 416 -21.12 5.84 -22.93
C VAL A 416 -20.30 5.57 -24.21
N ALA A 417 -19.17 6.27 -24.40
CA ALA A 417 -18.23 6.06 -25.52
C ALA A 417 -17.40 4.78 -25.37
N THR A 418 -17.08 4.11 -26.49
CA THR A 418 -16.31 2.86 -26.54
C THR A 418 -14.85 3.03 -26.12
N GLN A 419 -14.37 2.23 -25.19
CA GLN A 419 -12.97 2.18 -24.74
C GLN A 419 -12.24 0.98 -25.37
N VAL A 420 -10.96 1.09 -25.72
CA VAL A 420 -10.12 -0.03 -26.21
C VAL A 420 -8.99 -0.26 -25.21
N LEU A 421 -8.77 -1.51 -24.82
CA LEU A 421 -7.78 -1.96 -23.84
C LEU A 421 -6.61 -2.67 -24.53
N LEU A 422 -5.38 -2.32 -24.18
CA LEU A 422 -4.14 -2.97 -24.63
C LEU A 422 -3.35 -3.42 -23.40
N ARG A 423 -2.98 -4.71 -23.31
CA ARG A 423 -2.18 -5.28 -22.22
C ARG A 423 -0.93 -5.96 -22.76
N THR A 424 0.17 -5.92 -22.02
CA THR A 424 1.44 -6.61 -22.35
C THR A 424 1.97 -7.38 -21.14
N THR A 425 2.55 -8.57 -21.34
CA THR A 425 3.14 -9.41 -20.29
C THR A 425 4.42 -10.08 -20.81
N GLY A 426 5.49 -10.12 -20.01
CA GLY A 426 6.76 -10.73 -20.40
C GLY A 426 6.76 -12.26 -20.42
N ASP A 427 7.45 -12.88 -21.39
CA ASP A 427 7.78 -14.31 -21.38
C ASP A 427 9.24 -14.54 -21.01
N HIS A 428 9.54 -14.76 -19.72
CA HIS A 428 10.91 -14.89 -19.23
C HIS A 428 11.70 -16.04 -19.85
N SER A 429 11.02 -17.09 -20.33
CA SER A 429 11.68 -18.23 -20.97
C SER A 429 12.27 -17.89 -22.36
N SER A 430 11.83 -16.77 -22.94
CA SER A 430 12.28 -16.29 -24.26
C SER A 430 13.54 -15.41 -24.21
N MET A 431 14.04 -15.09 -23.01
CA MET A 431 15.18 -14.20 -22.83
C MET A 431 16.44 -14.72 -23.51
N ARG A 432 17.11 -13.85 -24.26
CA ARG A 432 18.34 -14.17 -24.99
C ARG A 432 19.14 -12.92 -25.32
N VAL A 433 20.45 -13.08 -25.52
CA VAL A 433 21.29 -12.03 -26.11
C VAL A 433 21.24 -12.14 -27.62
N THR A 434 21.03 -11.02 -28.30
CA THR A 434 21.16 -10.90 -29.76
C THR A 434 21.92 -9.63 -30.12
N GLU A 435 22.24 -9.46 -31.40
CA GLU A 435 22.89 -8.24 -31.89
C GLU A 435 21.82 -7.30 -32.46
N ILE A 436 21.72 -6.09 -31.90
CA ILE A 436 20.88 -5.01 -32.42
C ILE A 436 21.80 -3.86 -32.80
N ASP A 437 21.76 -3.44 -34.06
CA ASP A 437 22.55 -2.32 -34.59
C ASP A 437 24.05 -2.43 -34.28
N GLY A 438 24.60 -3.65 -34.35
CA GLY A 438 26.03 -3.90 -34.11
C GLY A 438 26.43 -4.04 -32.64
N ARG A 439 25.46 -4.07 -31.71
CA ARG A 439 25.70 -4.16 -30.27
C ARG A 439 24.96 -5.34 -29.64
N PRO A 440 25.55 -6.03 -28.65
CA PRO A 440 24.84 -7.04 -27.89
C PRO A 440 23.69 -6.38 -27.11
N ALA A 441 22.51 -6.96 -27.19
CA ALA A 441 21.31 -6.51 -26.51
C ALA A 441 20.56 -7.72 -25.92
N LEU A 442 20.10 -7.58 -24.68
CA LEU A 442 19.20 -8.53 -24.06
C LEU A 442 17.78 -8.29 -24.57
N VAL A 443 17.17 -9.31 -25.15
CA VAL A 443 15.82 -9.26 -25.71
C VAL A 443 14.93 -10.33 -25.09
N GLY A 444 13.63 -10.06 -25.06
CA GLY A 444 12.58 -11.00 -24.68
C GLY A 444 11.36 -10.85 -25.57
N ASP A 445 10.43 -11.78 -25.46
CA ASP A 445 9.17 -11.77 -26.18
C ASP A 445 8.04 -11.30 -25.23
N LEU A 446 7.12 -10.47 -25.73
CA LEU A 446 5.97 -9.95 -24.97
C LEU A 446 4.67 -10.56 -25.49
N LYS A 447 3.87 -11.12 -24.58
CA LYS A 447 2.48 -11.53 -24.84
C LYS A 447 1.61 -10.28 -24.79
N VAL A 448 0.74 -10.09 -25.77
CA VAL A 448 -0.11 -8.89 -25.90
C VAL A 448 -1.56 -9.29 -26.03
N ALA A 449 -2.45 -8.62 -25.31
CA ALA A 449 -3.90 -8.76 -25.45
C ALA A 449 -4.53 -7.41 -25.84
N VAL A 450 -5.47 -7.43 -26.80
CA VAL A 450 -6.17 -6.26 -27.33
C VAL A 450 -7.67 -6.52 -27.31
N ALA A 451 -8.42 -5.73 -26.57
CA ALA A 451 -9.88 -5.89 -26.44
C ALA A 451 -10.61 -4.55 -26.64
N GLU A 452 -11.73 -4.57 -27.35
CA GLU A 452 -12.66 -3.43 -27.43
C GLU A 452 -13.78 -3.62 -26.39
N LEU A 453 -13.98 -2.63 -25.52
CA LEU A 453 -15.02 -2.62 -24.48
C LEU A 453 -16.31 -2.03 -25.07
N GLN A 454 -17.16 -2.89 -25.65
CA GLN A 454 -18.54 -2.56 -25.99
C GLN A 454 -19.51 -3.25 -25.00
N GLY A 455 -19.82 -2.59 -23.89
CA GLY A 455 -20.67 -3.15 -22.84
C GLY A 455 -20.00 -4.28 -22.06
N ARG A 456 -20.71 -5.40 -21.81
CA ARG A 456 -20.18 -6.58 -21.08
C ARG A 456 -19.43 -7.59 -21.96
N ALA A 457 -19.33 -7.36 -23.27
CA ALA A 457 -18.74 -8.33 -24.20
C ALA A 457 -17.41 -7.80 -24.77
N HIS A 458 -16.36 -8.62 -24.67
CA HIS A 458 -15.08 -8.36 -25.33
C HIS A 458 -15.15 -8.82 -26.79
N GLN A 459 -14.98 -7.90 -27.74
CA GLN A 459 -14.73 -8.28 -29.14
C GLN A 459 -13.22 -8.36 -29.38
N SER A 460 -12.78 -9.43 -30.05
CA SER A 460 -11.39 -9.58 -30.44
C SER A 460 -11.04 -8.61 -31.56
N VAL A 461 -9.96 -7.87 -31.38
CA VAL A 461 -9.44 -6.95 -32.39
C VAL A 461 -8.24 -7.58 -33.07
N THR A 462 -8.16 -7.49 -34.39
CA THR A 462 -7.00 -8.01 -35.15
C THR A 462 -5.89 -6.97 -35.23
N VAL A 463 -4.71 -7.29 -34.72
CA VAL A 463 -3.49 -6.50 -34.91
C VAL A 463 -2.89 -6.80 -36.29
N LYS A 464 -2.63 -5.75 -37.07
CA LYS A 464 -2.09 -5.81 -38.44
C LYS A 464 -0.55 -5.76 -38.44
N SER A 465 0.04 -4.89 -37.62
CA SER A 465 1.49 -4.74 -37.52
C SER A 465 1.88 -4.14 -36.17
N VAL A 466 3.12 -4.42 -35.75
CA VAL A 466 3.74 -3.85 -34.55
C VAL A 466 5.06 -3.19 -34.94
N GLU A 467 5.22 -1.94 -34.55
CA GLU A 467 6.44 -1.15 -34.76
C GLU A 467 7.05 -0.80 -33.41
N LEU A 468 8.34 -1.06 -33.25
CA LEU A 468 9.13 -0.55 -32.14
C LEU A 468 9.61 0.85 -32.47
N ARG A 469 9.41 1.78 -31.55
CA ARG A 469 9.89 3.15 -31.57
C ARG A 469 10.82 3.35 -30.37
N ALA A 470 12.11 3.47 -30.66
CA ALA A 470 13.13 3.90 -29.71
C ALA A 470 13.65 5.28 -30.13
N PRO A 471 14.27 6.06 -29.22
CA PRO A 471 14.84 7.37 -29.56
C PRO A 471 15.80 7.34 -30.76
N SER A 472 16.52 6.23 -30.95
CA SER A 472 17.53 6.05 -32.00
C SER A 472 17.04 5.31 -33.25
N ALA A 473 15.89 4.64 -33.22
CA ALA A 473 15.45 3.77 -34.32
C ALA A 473 13.94 3.51 -34.32
N ARG A 474 13.38 3.33 -35.52
CA ARG A 474 12.06 2.72 -35.72
C ARG A 474 12.23 1.45 -36.53
N ARG A 475 11.64 0.34 -36.09
CA ARG A 475 11.72 -0.93 -36.80
C ARG A 475 10.46 -1.77 -36.63
N PRO A 476 10.04 -2.52 -37.66
CA PRO A 476 8.98 -3.50 -37.50
C PRO A 476 9.45 -4.62 -36.57
N LEU A 477 8.57 -5.07 -35.67
CA LEU A 477 8.79 -6.27 -34.87
C LEU A 477 7.94 -7.43 -35.41
N PRO A 478 8.46 -8.69 -35.37
CA PRO A 478 7.63 -9.85 -35.64
C PRO A 478 6.49 -9.96 -34.62
N TYR A 479 5.27 -10.11 -35.13
CA TYR A 479 4.07 -10.35 -34.33
C TYR A 479 3.43 -11.67 -34.78
N GLU A 480 3.22 -12.57 -33.82
CA GLU A 480 2.57 -13.87 -34.05
C GLU A 480 1.20 -13.86 -33.36
N PRO A 481 0.08 -13.77 -34.12
CA PRO A 481 -1.25 -13.76 -33.52
C PRO A 481 -1.54 -15.09 -32.84
N ASP A 482 -2.18 -15.04 -31.66
CA ASP A 482 -2.68 -16.22 -30.97
C ASP A 482 -4.15 -16.43 -31.34
N PRO A 483 -4.51 -17.44 -32.14
CA PRO A 483 -5.89 -17.65 -32.57
C PRO A 483 -6.84 -18.01 -31.41
N ALA A 484 -6.31 -18.44 -30.26
CA ALA A 484 -7.10 -18.79 -29.09
C ALA A 484 -7.39 -17.59 -28.17
N ARG A 485 -6.72 -16.45 -28.37
CA ARG A 485 -6.82 -15.26 -27.50
C ARG A 485 -7.03 -14.01 -28.35
N ALA A 486 -7.62 -12.96 -27.78
CA ALA A 486 -7.71 -11.66 -28.44
C ALA A 486 -6.34 -10.95 -28.40
N GLY A 487 -5.31 -11.50 -29.06
CA GLY A 487 -3.93 -11.10 -28.85
C GLY A 487 -2.87 -11.87 -29.66
N GLY A 488 -1.62 -11.83 -29.21
CA GLY A 488 -0.47 -12.48 -29.85
C GLY A 488 0.86 -12.25 -29.13
N VAL A 489 1.97 -12.62 -29.75
CA VAL A 489 3.32 -12.48 -29.19
C VAL A 489 4.16 -11.53 -30.06
N VAL A 490 4.71 -10.49 -29.46
CA VAL A 490 5.69 -9.57 -30.06
C VAL A 490 7.10 -10.09 -29.73
N LYS A 491 7.89 -10.43 -30.74
CA LYS A 491 9.20 -11.07 -30.55
C LYS A 491 10.37 -10.08 -30.53
N GLY A 492 11.38 -10.37 -29.70
CA GLY A 492 12.67 -9.69 -29.73
C GLY A 492 12.63 -8.21 -29.28
N VAL A 493 11.81 -7.93 -28.27
CA VAL A 493 11.71 -6.61 -27.62
C VAL A 493 12.97 -6.40 -26.77
N PRO A 494 13.74 -5.31 -26.96
CA PRO A 494 14.87 -4.96 -26.10
C PRO A 494 14.43 -4.75 -24.65
N LEU A 495 15.05 -5.46 -23.71
CA LEU A 495 14.63 -5.44 -22.31
C LEU A 495 15.29 -4.33 -21.50
N LEU A 496 16.52 -3.92 -21.81
CA LEU A 496 17.25 -2.90 -21.04
C LEU A 496 16.92 -1.46 -21.43
N ASP A 497 16.22 -1.26 -22.55
CA ASP A 497 15.90 0.07 -23.08
C ASP A 497 14.41 0.39 -22.85
N ARG A 498 14.10 1.66 -22.62
CA ARG A 498 12.72 2.15 -22.70
C ARG A 498 12.32 2.19 -24.17
N VAL A 499 11.27 1.46 -24.55
CA VAL A 499 10.78 1.41 -25.94
C VAL A 499 9.27 1.60 -26.00
N GLU A 500 8.80 2.30 -27.02
CA GLU A 500 7.38 2.41 -27.36
C GLU A 500 7.01 1.38 -28.43
N LEU A 501 5.88 0.70 -28.26
CA LEU A 501 5.32 -0.26 -29.19
C LEU A 501 4.04 0.34 -29.78
N SER A 502 4.02 0.52 -31.10
CA SER A 502 2.86 1.01 -31.84
C SER A 502 2.18 -0.16 -32.54
N PHE A 503 0.91 -0.40 -32.19
CA PHE A 503 0.06 -1.44 -32.77
C PHE A 503 -0.90 -0.82 -33.78
N GLU A 504 -0.83 -1.24 -35.04
CA GLU A 504 -1.83 -0.88 -36.04
C GLU A 504 -2.90 -1.97 -36.08
N LEU A 505 -4.16 -1.60 -35.85
CA LEU A 505 -5.30 -2.54 -35.89
C LEU A 505 -5.83 -2.68 -37.32
N SER A 506 -6.61 -3.73 -37.59
CA SER A 506 -7.29 -3.93 -38.87
C SER A 506 -8.30 -2.80 -39.19
N SER A 507 -8.80 -2.09 -38.17
CA SER A 507 -9.61 -0.88 -38.30
C SER A 507 -8.81 0.37 -38.71
N ASN A 508 -7.47 0.26 -38.77
CA ASN A 508 -6.49 1.36 -38.86
C ASN A 508 -6.42 2.25 -37.60
N ALA A 509 -7.10 1.88 -36.51
CA ALA A 509 -6.82 2.47 -35.21
C ALA A 509 -5.38 2.15 -34.80
N ARG A 510 -4.77 3.07 -34.06
CA ARG A 510 -3.43 2.89 -33.50
C ARG A 510 -3.52 2.89 -31.99
N LEU A 511 -2.87 1.89 -31.40
CA LEU A 511 -2.67 1.79 -29.96
C LEU A 511 -1.17 1.88 -29.68
N GLU A 512 -0.81 2.47 -28.56
CA GLU A 512 0.57 2.61 -28.13
C GLU A 512 0.72 1.98 -26.74
N ALA A 513 1.79 1.21 -26.53
CA ALA A 513 2.20 0.73 -25.22
C ALA A 513 3.67 1.04 -24.99
N THR A 514 4.06 1.27 -23.74
CA THR A 514 5.45 1.53 -23.37
C THR A 514 6.02 0.33 -22.61
N TRP A 515 7.19 -0.14 -23.02
CA TRP A 515 8.04 -1.00 -22.20
C TRP A 515 9.04 -0.12 -21.44
N PRO A 516 9.02 -0.09 -20.09
CA PRO A 516 9.85 0.83 -19.30
C PRO A 516 11.35 0.57 -19.44
N GLY A 517 11.72 -0.67 -19.73
CA GLY A 517 13.09 -1.16 -19.66
C GLY A 517 13.42 -1.76 -18.30
N LEU A 518 14.53 -2.49 -18.21
CA LEU A 518 15.12 -2.97 -16.96
C LEU A 518 16.32 -2.10 -16.61
N ALA A 519 16.60 -1.97 -15.32
CA ALA A 519 17.75 -1.28 -14.79
C ALA A 519 18.48 -2.18 -13.78
N LEU A 520 19.78 -1.95 -13.63
CA LEU A 520 20.57 -2.56 -12.58
C LEU A 520 20.52 -1.66 -11.35
N ALA A 521 20.38 -2.26 -10.17
CA ALA A 521 20.47 -1.65 -8.86
C ALA A 521 21.68 -2.22 -8.11
N ALA A 522 22.36 -1.38 -7.34
CA ALA A 522 23.38 -1.79 -6.38
C ALA A 522 22.79 -1.70 -4.98
N LEU A 523 22.72 -2.82 -4.26
CA LEU A 523 22.31 -2.86 -2.85
C LEU A 523 23.55 -3.14 -1.98
N VAL A 524 23.65 -2.60 -0.77
CA VAL A 524 24.81 -2.83 0.12
C VAL A 524 24.37 -3.53 1.39
N ASP A 525 24.98 -4.68 1.66
CA ASP A 525 24.87 -5.37 2.94
C ASP A 525 26.01 -4.93 3.89
N GLU A 526 25.72 -4.71 5.17
CA GLU A 526 26.68 -4.33 6.21
C GLU A 526 26.76 -5.36 7.34
N LYS A 527 27.98 -5.74 7.73
CA LYS A 527 28.25 -6.58 8.90
C LYS A 527 29.37 -6.04 9.78
N VAL A 528 29.10 -5.84 11.07
CA VAL A 528 30.13 -5.51 12.07
C VAL A 528 30.92 -6.76 12.44
N GLU A 529 32.23 -6.77 12.17
CA GLU A 529 33.08 -7.96 12.43
C GLU A 529 33.68 -7.96 13.83
N VAL A 530 34.05 -6.78 14.33
CA VAL A 530 34.72 -6.62 15.61
C VAL A 530 34.09 -5.44 16.34
N ALA A 531 33.42 -5.70 17.46
CA ALA A 531 32.88 -4.67 18.34
C ALA A 531 33.53 -4.76 19.73
N SER A 532 33.76 -3.61 20.34
CA SER A 532 34.26 -3.49 21.71
C SER A 532 33.58 -2.33 22.42
N GLN A 533 33.50 -2.37 23.75
CA GLN A 533 32.96 -1.25 24.51
C GLN A 533 33.86 -0.01 24.33
N ALA A 534 33.26 1.12 23.96
CA ALA A 534 34.00 2.36 23.78
C ALA A 534 34.44 2.95 25.13
N PRO A 535 35.48 3.80 25.16
CA PRO A 535 35.88 4.53 26.36
C PRO A 535 34.73 5.41 26.90
N ALA A 536 34.70 5.65 28.21
CA ALA A 536 33.62 6.41 28.86
C ALA A 536 33.37 7.82 28.27
N GLY A 537 34.39 8.44 27.67
CA GLY A 537 34.25 9.75 27.01
C GLY A 537 33.56 9.73 25.64
N ALA A 538 33.42 8.56 25.00
CA ALA A 538 32.89 8.43 23.64
C ALA A 538 31.44 8.89 23.51
N TRP A 539 30.64 8.78 24.58
CA TRP A 539 29.26 9.26 24.61
C TRP A 539 29.14 10.75 24.23
N GLN A 540 29.98 11.61 24.82
CA GLN A 540 29.93 13.04 24.53
C GLN A 540 30.30 13.32 23.07
N SER A 541 31.23 12.55 22.51
CA SER A 541 31.61 12.66 21.10
C SER A 541 30.47 12.22 20.16
N VAL A 542 29.78 11.12 20.47
CA VAL A 542 28.64 10.63 19.69
C VAL A 542 27.47 11.61 19.73
N ILE A 543 27.10 12.10 20.91
CA ILE A 543 26.02 13.09 21.06
C ILE A 543 26.35 14.39 20.31
N LYS A 544 27.59 14.85 20.42
CA LYS A 544 28.05 16.04 19.69
C LYS A 544 28.01 15.81 18.17
N ALA A 545 28.47 14.64 17.69
CA ALA A 545 28.40 14.27 16.28
C ALA A 545 26.95 14.23 15.76
N ALA A 546 26.01 13.76 16.59
CA ALA A 546 24.59 13.76 16.29
C ALA A 546 23.92 15.15 16.39
N GLY A 547 24.64 16.20 16.78
CA GLY A 547 24.09 17.57 16.91
C GLY A 547 23.22 17.79 18.15
N GLY A 548 23.42 16.96 19.19
CA GLY A 548 22.77 17.08 20.50
C GLY A 548 23.51 18.00 21.48
N LEU A 549 22.79 18.44 22.50
CA LEU A 549 23.36 19.11 23.68
C LEU A 549 24.12 18.10 24.55
N PRO A 550 25.22 18.49 25.21
CA PRO A 550 25.92 17.62 26.16
C PRO A 550 24.98 17.11 27.25
N THR A 551 24.94 15.80 27.43
CA THR A 551 24.12 15.11 28.44
C THR A 551 24.87 13.91 28.99
N ASP A 552 24.55 13.45 30.19
CA ASP A 552 25.07 12.19 30.71
C ASP A 552 24.47 11.00 29.95
N PRO A 553 25.21 9.88 29.81
CA PRO A 553 24.67 8.66 29.21
C PRO A 553 23.56 8.07 30.09
N ALA A 554 22.54 7.49 29.45
CA ALA A 554 21.56 6.68 30.16
C ALA A 554 22.26 5.46 30.79
N ALA A 555 21.83 5.05 31.98
CA ALA A 555 22.57 4.09 32.81
C ALA A 555 22.87 2.74 32.14
N ASN A 556 22.03 2.28 31.21
CA ASN A 556 22.16 0.99 30.53
C ASN A 556 22.68 1.10 29.10
N LEU A 557 22.62 2.29 28.49
CA LEU A 557 23.00 2.50 27.11
C LEU A 557 24.52 2.52 26.96
N LYS A 558 25.08 1.58 26.20
CA LYS A 558 26.52 1.47 25.99
C LYS A 558 26.89 2.04 24.63
N VAL A 559 27.96 2.83 24.60
CA VAL A 559 28.61 3.19 23.34
C VAL A 559 29.57 2.05 22.98
N MET A 560 29.35 1.48 21.81
CA MET A 560 30.19 0.45 21.22
C MET A 560 31.07 1.07 20.13
N ARG A 561 32.25 0.48 19.92
CA ARG A 561 33.21 0.85 18.88
C ARG A 561 33.42 -0.33 17.94
N ALA A 562 33.14 -0.13 16.66
CA ALA A 562 33.48 -1.04 15.59
C ALA A 562 34.98 -0.92 15.26
N GLY A 563 35.72 -2.01 15.44
CA GLY A 563 37.10 -2.12 14.96
C GLY A 563 37.17 -2.29 13.44
N ALA A 564 36.23 -3.09 12.91
CA ALA A 564 36.07 -3.31 11.48
C ALA A 564 34.60 -3.57 11.10
N VAL A 565 34.23 -3.13 9.91
CA VAL A 565 32.94 -3.35 9.26
C VAL A 565 33.19 -3.96 7.88
N ARG A 566 32.38 -4.93 7.47
CA ARG A 566 32.38 -5.51 6.14
C ARG A 566 31.17 -4.99 5.36
N LEU A 567 31.41 -4.48 4.16
CA LEU A 567 30.37 -4.12 3.21
C LEU A 567 30.39 -5.10 2.02
N SER A 568 29.23 -5.48 1.53
CA SER A 568 29.06 -6.37 0.37
C SER A 568 28.04 -5.77 -0.60
N VAL A 569 28.39 -5.57 -1.87
CA VAL A 569 27.43 -5.08 -2.88
C VAL A 569 26.71 -6.24 -3.56
N LEU A 570 25.38 -6.19 -3.56
CA LEU A 570 24.49 -7.16 -4.19
C LEU A 570 23.87 -6.53 -5.45
N PRO A 571 24.27 -6.96 -6.66
CA PRO A 571 23.62 -6.49 -7.88
C PRO A 571 22.22 -7.07 -7.99
N HIS A 572 21.25 -6.22 -8.33
CA HIS A 572 19.85 -6.61 -8.47
C HIS A 572 19.26 -5.94 -9.71
N TYR A 573 18.68 -6.69 -10.64
CA TYR A 573 17.88 -6.11 -11.72
C TYR A 573 16.51 -5.72 -11.18
N ALA A 574 15.96 -4.62 -11.69
CA ALA A 574 14.62 -4.14 -11.38
C ALA A 574 14.02 -3.50 -12.64
N MET A 575 12.72 -3.23 -12.66
CA MET A 575 12.15 -2.43 -13.76
C MET A 575 12.65 -0.99 -13.69
N ARG A 576 12.57 -0.27 -14.82
CA ARG A 576 13.02 1.11 -14.91
C ARG A 576 11.86 2.09 -14.80
N LYS A 577 11.79 2.84 -13.70
CA LYS A 577 10.86 3.96 -13.48
C LYS A 577 11.65 5.27 -13.46
N ASP A 578 11.22 6.24 -14.27
CA ASP A 578 11.88 7.56 -14.40
C ASP A 578 13.41 7.53 -14.60
N GLY A 579 13.89 6.50 -15.30
CA GLY A 579 15.31 6.33 -15.60
C GLY A 579 16.13 5.64 -14.50
N ARG A 580 15.52 5.23 -13.39
CA ARG A 580 16.15 4.52 -12.26
C ARG A 580 15.58 3.13 -12.09
N ALA A 581 16.28 2.27 -11.37
CA ALA A 581 15.74 0.96 -10.97
C ALA A 581 14.67 1.15 -9.89
N SER A 582 13.51 0.52 -10.07
CA SER A 582 12.41 0.45 -9.11
C SER A 582 12.39 -0.96 -8.52
N LEU A 583 12.80 -1.11 -7.26
CA LEU A 583 12.93 -2.42 -6.58
C LEU A 583 11.58 -3.02 -6.23
N GLU A 584 10.61 -2.16 -5.98
CA GLU A 584 9.17 -2.41 -5.95
C GLU A 584 8.61 -2.36 -7.38
N GLU A 585 9.28 -2.92 -8.39
CA GLU A 585 8.65 -3.23 -9.69
C GLU A 585 9.06 -4.64 -10.16
N GLY A 586 8.08 -5.53 -10.21
CA GLY A 586 8.23 -6.92 -10.48
C GLY A 586 8.04 -7.15 -11.97
N SER A 587 8.61 -8.24 -12.42
CA SER A 587 8.54 -8.63 -13.81
C SER A 587 9.06 -10.05 -13.88
N PRO A 588 8.42 -10.92 -14.66
CA PRO A 588 8.94 -12.25 -14.89
C PRO A 588 10.39 -12.22 -15.41
N PHE A 589 10.79 -11.16 -16.14
CA PHE A 589 12.17 -10.98 -16.59
C PHE A 589 13.12 -10.62 -15.44
N VAL A 590 12.70 -9.76 -14.52
CA VAL A 590 13.48 -9.34 -13.34
C VAL A 590 13.75 -10.54 -12.43
N GLU A 591 12.71 -11.29 -12.09
CA GLU A 591 12.82 -12.50 -11.27
C GLU A 591 13.83 -13.49 -11.85
N ARG A 592 13.73 -13.76 -13.15
CA ARG A 592 14.62 -14.71 -13.83
C ARG A 592 16.07 -14.22 -13.84
N LEU A 593 16.32 -12.94 -14.10
CA LEU A 593 17.68 -12.39 -14.08
C LEU A 593 18.31 -12.50 -12.69
N ASN A 594 17.56 -12.12 -11.65
CA ASN A 594 18.03 -12.16 -10.27
C ASN A 594 18.21 -13.60 -9.76
N GLU A 595 17.35 -14.52 -10.17
CA GLU A 595 17.49 -15.95 -9.90
C GLU A 595 18.81 -16.49 -10.47
N VAL A 596 19.12 -16.16 -11.73
CA VAL A 596 20.35 -16.62 -12.40
C VAL A 596 21.60 -16.03 -11.72
N LEU A 597 21.59 -14.74 -11.37
CA LEU A 597 22.69 -14.11 -10.62
C LEU A 597 22.90 -14.75 -9.24
N ARG A 598 21.82 -15.14 -8.56
CA ARG A 598 21.88 -15.74 -7.21
C ARG A 598 22.31 -17.22 -7.22
N ARG A 599 21.79 -18.02 -8.16
CA ARG A 599 22.10 -19.47 -8.25
C ARG A 599 23.52 -19.75 -8.70
N ASP A 600 24.12 -18.83 -9.47
CA ASP A 600 25.49 -18.96 -9.97
C ASP A 600 25.69 -20.22 -10.84
N GLU A 601 24.70 -20.52 -11.68
CA GLU A 601 24.81 -21.59 -12.66
C GLU A 601 25.57 -21.06 -13.89
N GLU A 602 26.86 -21.42 -14.00
CA GLU A 602 27.78 -20.93 -15.04
C GLU A 602 27.19 -21.03 -16.46
N GLY A 603 26.48 -22.12 -16.75
CA GLY A 603 25.85 -22.37 -18.04
C GLY A 603 24.71 -21.41 -18.37
N GLU A 604 23.79 -21.19 -17.43
CA GLU A 604 22.66 -20.27 -17.60
C GLU A 604 23.13 -18.82 -17.67
N THR A 605 24.06 -18.45 -16.79
CA THR A 605 24.66 -17.11 -16.76
C THR A 605 25.34 -16.79 -18.07
N LYS A 606 26.15 -17.72 -18.59
CA LYS A 606 26.80 -17.55 -19.89
C LYS A 606 25.80 -17.50 -21.05
N ALA A 607 24.68 -18.22 -20.97
CA ALA A 607 23.65 -18.18 -22.01
C ALA A 607 22.94 -16.81 -22.06
N LEU A 608 22.64 -16.20 -20.90
CA LEU A 608 21.93 -14.92 -20.82
C LEU A 608 22.83 -13.69 -20.92
N PHE A 609 24.11 -13.80 -20.61
CA PHE A 609 25.03 -12.64 -20.60
C PHE A 609 26.24 -12.80 -21.52
N GLY A 610 26.42 -13.97 -22.15
CA GLY A 610 27.58 -14.29 -22.98
C GLY A 610 28.86 -14.60 -22.19
N THR A 611 28.86 -14.49 -20.87
CA THR A 611 30.01 -14.76 -19.98
C THR A 611 29.55 -15.29 -18.61
N PRO A 612 30.37 -16.11 -17.91
CA PRO A 612 30.06 -16.55 -16.56
C PRO A 612 30.23 -15.46 -15.48
N THR A 613 30.90 -14.34 -15.79
CA THR A 613 31.09 -13.22 -14.85
C THR A 613 30.42 -11.95 -15.41
N PRO A 614 29.08 -11.85 -15.36
CA PRO A 614 28.34 -10.79 -16.03
C PRO A 614 28.41 -9.44 -15.33
N ILE A 615 28.79 -9.39 -14.05
CA ILE A 615 28.83 -8.17 -13.24
C ILE A 615 30.27 -7.85 -12.80
N LYS A 616 30.57 -6.56 -12.73
CA LYS A 616 31.78 -6.02 -12.10
C LYS A 616 31.39 -5.03 -11.01
N ALA A 617 32.10 -5.02 -9.90
CA ALA A 617 31.95 -4.04 -8.83
C ALA A 617 33.23 -3.17 -8.71
N ALA A 618 33.02 -1.89 -8.42
CA ALA A 618 34.07 -0.94 -8.08
C ALA A 618 33.62 -0.13 -6.87
N TRP A 619 34.57 0.29 -6.02
CA TRP A 619 34.29 1.05 -4.83
C TRP A 619 35.13 2.33 -4.75
N THR A 620 34.53 3.41 -4.26
CA THR A 620 35.23 4.62 -3.83
C THR A 620 34.87 4.93 -2.37
N PHE A 621 35.75 5.63 -1.66
CA PHE A 621 35.62 5.85 -0.23
C PHE A 621 36.02 7.27 0.16
N GLU A 622 35.21 7.89 1.00
CA GLU A 622 35.51 9.14 1.68
C GLU A 622 35.31 8.96 3.19
N ALA A 623 36.24 9.44 4.00
CA ALA A 623 36.12 9.32 5.45
C ALA A 623 36.17 10.69 6.13
N THR A 624 35.35 10.86 7.18
CA THR A 624 35.26 12.08 7.98
C THR A 624 35.25 11.74 9.46
N ASP A 625 35.98 12.51 10.26
CA ASP A 625 35.83 12.53 11.71
C ASP A 625 34.70 13.49 12.08
N LEU A 626 33.56 12.95 12.51
CA LEU A 626 32.35 13.70 12.85
C LEU A 626 32.52 14.64 14.05
N VAL A 627 33.53 14.43 14.90
CA VAL A 627 33.78 15.29 16.07
C VAL A 627 34.47 16.59 15.67
N THR A 628 35.38 16.50 14.69
CA THR A 628 36.21 17.62 14.22
C THR A 628 35.75 18.18 12.87
N GLY A 629 34.91 17.46 12.13
CA GLY A 629 34.48 17.77 10.77
C GLY A 629 35.60 17.64 9.72
N ARG A 630 36.73 17.01 10.06
CA ARG A 630 37.91 16.90 9.17
C ARG A 630 37.88 15.60 8.38
N SER A 631 38.28 15.67 7.12
CA SER A 631 38.51 14.48 6.30
C SER A 631 39.65 13.63 6.87
N VAL A 632 39.46 12.31 6.86
CA VAL A 632 40.42 11.31 7.31
C VAL A 632 40.96 10.56 6.08
N PRO A 633 42.28 10.34 5.97
CA PRO A 633 42.83 9.58 4.84
C PRO A 633 42.28 8.15 4.77
N VAL A 634 41.96 7.68 3.56
CA VAL A 634 41.57 6.30 3.27
C VAL A 634 42.68 5.61 2.48
N SER A 635 43.10 4.42 2.91
CA SER A 635 44.13 3.60 2.25
C SER A 635 43.52 2.30 1.74
N THR A 636 43.59 2.06 0.43
CA THR A 636 43.18 0.79 -0.21
C THR A 636 44.39 -0.12 -0.45
N ALA A 637 44.25 -1.43 -0.28
CA ALA A 637 45.38 -2.38 -0.34
C ALA A 637 46.15 -2.42 -1.68
N ASP A 638 45.53 -2.00 -2.80
CA ASP A 638 46.19 -1.89 -4.12
C ASP A 638 47.10 -0.65 -4.23
N SER A 639 46.97 0.31 -3.31
CA SER A 639 47.87 1.45 -3.21
C SER A 639 49.20 1.02 -2.59
N THR A 640 50.16 0.67 -3.44
CA THR A 640 51.58 0.48 -3.05
C THR A 640 52.24 1.76 -2.49
N ALA A 641 51.53 2.89 -2.44
CA ALA A 641 52.02 4.16 -1.93
C ALA A 641 51.75 4.30 -0.43
N ALA A 642 52.82 4.13 0.35
CA ALA A 642 52.98 4.48 1.75
C ALA A 642 52.03 3.77 2.74
N ALA A 643 52.58 2.79 3.45
CA ALA A 643 52.03 2.30 4.71
C ALA A 643 51.75 3.51 5.64
N ALA A 644 50.50 3.96 5.67
CA ALA A 644 50.05 4.95 6.64
C ALA A 644 50.43 4.43 8.02
N LYS A 645 50.91 5.32 8.90
CA LYS A 645 51.22 4.95 10.29
C LYS A 645 50.02 4.18 10.85
N PRO A 646 50.21 2.95 11.36
CA PRO A 646 49.14 2.15 11.94
C PRO A 646 48.34 3.02 12.92
N GLY A 647 47.02 3.13 12.69
CA GLY A 647 46.10 3.84 13.57
C GLY A 647 45.74 5.30 13.22
N ALA A 648 46.22 5.87 12.10
CA ALA A 648 45.90 7.26 11.71
C ALA A 648 45.01 7.41 10.46
N ALA A 649 44.69 6.31 9.77
CA ALA A 649 43.93 6.30 8.52
C ALA A 649 42.88 5.17 8.54
N VAL A 650 41.81 5.34 7.78
CA VAL A 650 40.87 4.26 7.49
C VAL A 650 41.53 3.30 6.50
N GLN A 651 41.50 2.00 6.80
CA GLN A 651 42.06 0.97 5.91
C GLN A 651 40.95 0.19 5.24
N VAL A 652 41.05 0.04 3.92
CA VAL A 652 40.08 -0.72 3.12
C VAL A 652 40.77 -1.88 2.41
N VAL A 653 40.27 -3.09 2.62
CA VAL A 653 40.79 -4.32 2.02
C VAL A 653 39.68 -5.00 1.23
N ALA A 654 39.91 -5.27 -0.06
CA ALA A 654 38.99 -6.03 -0.87
C ALA A 654 38.98 -7.51 -0.42
N TYR A 655 37.78 -8.07 -0.29
CA TYR A 655 37.58 -9.50 -0.02
C TYR A 655 37.40 -10.26 -1.35
N PRO A 656 38.02 -11.43 -1.51
CA PRO A 656 37.75 -12.28 -2.66
C PRO A 656 36.29 -12.73 -2.63
N GLY A 657 35.56 -12.48 -3.72
CA GLY A 657 34.17 -12.86 -3.93
C GLY A 657 33.98 -13.46 -5.32
N LYS A 658 32.73 -13.82 -5.66
CA LYS A 658 32.40 -14.30 -7.01
C LYS A 658 32.44 -13.16 -8.00
N ILE A 659 31.92 -12.01 -7.58
CA ILE A 659 32.10 -10.75 -8.30
C ILE A 659 33.44 -10.16 -7.86
N PRO A 660 34.32 -9.76 -8.79
CA PRO A 660 35.54 -9.06 -8.42
C PRO A 660 35.21 -7.79 -7.61
N ASN A 661 35.80 -7.67 -6.42
CA ASN A 661 35.55 -6.58 -5.46
C ASN A 661 34.11 -6.49 -4.95
N GLU A 662 33.37 -7.60 -4.91
CA GLU A 662 32.03 -7.67 -4.32
C GLU A 662 31.97 -7.16 -2.89
N SER A 663 32.99 -7.47 -2.10
CA SER A 663 33.03 -7.17 -0.67
C SER A 663 34.30 -6.44 -0.27
N VAL A 664 34.19 -5.55 0.71
CA VAL A 664 35.29 -4.76 1.25
C VAL A 664 35.24 -4.76 2.79
N GLN A 665 36.41 -4.85 3.43
CA GLN A 665 36.55 -4.60 4.87
C GLN A 665 37.01 -3.17 5.09
N ILE A 666 36.34 -2.45 5.99
CA ILE A 666 36.70 -1.13 6.45
C ILE A 666 37.19 -1.26 7.90
N SER A 667 38.43 -0.87 8.16
CA SER A 667 39.01 -0.83 9.51
C SER A 667 39.24 0.61 9.95
N PHE A 668 38.78 0.96 11.16
CA PHE A 668 38.79 2.34 11.65
C PHE A 668 40.03 2.68 12.50
N PRO A 669 40.47 3.97 12.50
CA PRO A 669 41.54 4.44 13.38
C PRO A 669 41.24 4.18 14.86
N SER A 670 42.28 3.93 15.66
CA SER A 670 42.18 3.56 17.08
C SER A 670 42.08 4.74 18.06
N ASP A 671 41.86 5.96 17.57
CA ASP A 671 41.67 7.12 18.44
C ASP A 671 40.39 6.93 19.30
N PRO A 672 40.50 6.97 20.64
CA PRO A 672 39.36 6.82 21.52
C PRO A 672 38.34 7.98 21.45
N ASN A 673 38.72 9.14 20.89
CA ASN A 673 37.87 10.33 20.83
C ASN A 673 37.28 10.58 19.44
N GLY A 674 37.78 9.91 18.41
CA GLY A 674 37.34 10.08 17.03
C GLY A 674 36.10 9.26 16.71
N ILE A 675 35.09 9.90 16.10
CA ILE A 675 33.91 9.22 15.58
C ILE A 675 34.00 9.32 14.06
N TYR A 676 34.13 8.18 13.38
CA TYR A 676 34.43 8.14 11.96
C TYR A 676 33.22 7.68 11.18
N GLU A 677 32.89 8.44 10.15
CA GLU A 677 31.96 8.07 9.08
C GLU A 677 32.79 7.75 7.84
N VAL A 678 32.48 6.64 7.17
CA VAL A 678 33.00 6.30 5.85
C VAL A 678 31.84 6.24 4.88
N ARG A 679 31.84 7.13 3.88
CA ARG A 679 30.94 7.08 2.73
C ARG A 679 31.58 6.17 1.68
N ALA A 680 31.07 4.95 1.59
CA ALA A 680 31.47 3.98 0.60
C ALA A 680 30.50 4.06 -0.58
N THR A 681 31.00 4.27 -1.80
CA THR A 681 30.16 4.29 -2.99
C THR A 681 30.50 3.09 -3.85
N ALA A 682 29.54 2.18 -4.01
CA ALA A 682 29.65 1.02 -4.88
C ALA A 682 29.09 1.35 -6.27
N THR A 683 29.84 0.99 -7.31
CA THR A 683 29.39 1.03 -8.70
C THR A 683 29.40 -0.38 -9.25
N VAL A 684 28.23 -0.84 -9.72
CA VAL A 684 28.10 -2.13 -10.40
C VAL A 684 27.83 -1.90 -11.89
N THR A 685 28.50 -2.66 -12.74
CA THR A 685 28.32 -2.59 -14.19
C THR A 685 28.17 -3.99 -14.74
N ASP A 686 27.15 -4.20 -15.56
CA ASP A 686 26.97 -5.45 -16.30
C ASP A 686 27.73 -5.44 -17.64
N VAL A 687 27.81 -6.60 -18.29
CA VAL A 687 28.47 -6.78 -19.60
C VAL A 687 27.71 -6.18 -20.78
N LEU A 688 26.46 -5.75 -20.57
CA LEU A 688 25.62 -5.10 -21.56
C LEU A 688 25.70 -3.56 -21.45
N GLY A 689 26.42 -3.05 -20.44
CA GLY A 689 26.67 -1.64 -20.20
C GLY A 689 25.71 -0.98 -19.21
N SER A 690 24.76 -1.71 -18.63
CA SER A 690 23.93 -1.20 -17.55
C SER A 690 24.81 -0.93 -16.33
N THR A 691 24.68 0.26 -15.75
CA THR A 691 25.49 0.68 -14.59
C THR A 691 24.57 1.22 -13.51
N SER A 692 24.87 0.87 -12.27
CA SER A 692 24.21 1.39 -11.08
C SER A 692 25.23 1.85 -10.06
N GLN A 693 24.85 2.84 -9.25
CA GLN A 693 25.67 3.35 -8.18
C GLN A 693 24.82 3.50 -6.92
N THR A 694 25.38 3.10 -5.79
CA THR A 694 24.78 3.28 -4.47
C THR A 694 25.84 3.79 -3.51
N GLN A 695 25.42 4.59 -2.54
CA GLN A 695 26.28 5.10 -1.47
C GLN A 695 25.79 4.52 -0.14
N HIS A 696 26.74 4.11 0.70
CA HIS A 696 26.48 3.55 2.02
C HIS A 696 27.35 4.26 3.05
N ARG A 697 26.83 4.46 4.26
CA ARG A 697 27.53 5.13 5.37
C ARG A 697 27.85 4.13 6.48
N ALA A 698 29.13 3.82 6.63
CA ALA A 698 29.62 2.95 7.71
C ALA A 698 30.18 3.80 8.86
N PHE A 699 29.87 3.42 10.10
CA PHE A 699 30.26 4.19 11.29
C PHE A 699 31.20 3.39 12.22
N SER A 700 32.15 4.10 12.84
CA SER A 700 33.06 3.47 13.81
C SER A 700 32.44 3.27 15.20
N HIS A 701 31.29 3.89 15.48
CA HIS A 701 30.61 3.81 16.77
C HIS A 701 29.11 3.68 16.59
N PHE A 702 28.48 3.01 17.54
CA PHE A 702 27.03 2.84 17.63
C PHE A 702 26.62 2.67 19.10
N LEU A 703 25.35 2.86 19.42
CA LEU A 703 24.79 2.61 20.74
C LEU A 703 24.19 1.20 20.77
N ALA A 704 24.31 0.49 21.88
CA ALA A 704 23.69 -0.82 22.05
C ALA A 704 23.29 -1.06 23.52
N ASP A 705 22.33 -1.95 23.73
CA ASP A 705 21.95 -2.50 25.03
C ASP A 705 21.74 -4.03 24.92
N ALA A 706 21.29 -4.69 25.98
CA ALA A 706 21.05 -6.13 26.01
C ALA A 706 19.78 -6.54 25.25
N THR A 707 18.80 -5.64 25.08
CA THR A 707 17.54 -5.87 24.38
C THR A 707 17.09 -4.61 23.65
N THR A 708 16.31 -4.75 22.57
CA THR A 708 15.70 -3.66 21.79
C THR A 708 14.85 -2.74 22.69
N GLU A 709 13.95 -3.31 23.51
CA GLU A 709 13.17 -2.54 24.50
C GLU A 709 14.07 -1.77 25.50
N GLY A 710 15.21 -2.35 25.89
CA GLY A 710 16.19 -1.73 26.78
C GLY A 710 16.87 -0.53 26.13
N ILE A 711 17.19 -0.64 24.84
CA ILE A 711 17.68 0.47 24.02
C ILE A 711 16.65 1.60 24.04
N VAL A 712 15.40 1.35 23.64
CA VAL A 712 14.36 2.37 23.54
C VAL A 712 14.09 3.08 24.87
N THR A 713 13.91 2.30 25.94
CA THR A 713 13.62 2.83 27.28
C THR A 713 14.74 3.74 27.80
N SER A 714 15.99 3.40 27.48
CA SER A 714 17.17 4.17 27.89
C SER A 714 17.47 5.34 26.93
N LEU A 715 17.18 5.17 25.64
CA LEU A 715 17.46 6.11 24.57
C LEU A 715 16.57 7.33 24.64
N ILE A 716 15.26 7.14 24.77
CA ILE A 716 14.27 8.22 24.68
C ILE A 716 14.57 9.37 25.68
N PRO A 717 14.85 9.10 26.98
CA PRO A 717 15.26 10.15 27.92
C PRO A 717 16.57 10.86 27.53
N ALA A 718 17.54 10.12 26.98
CA ALA A 718 18.81 10.69 26.54
C ALA A 718 18.64 11.58 25.31
N VAL A 719 17.82 11.16 24.34
CA VAL A 719 17.43 11.95 23.16
C VAL A 719 16.70 13.22 23.59
N ALA A 720 15.78 13.13 24.55
CA ALA A 720 15.09 14.31 25.09
C ALA A 720 16.05 15.33 25.69
N ALA A 721 16.98 14.86 26.53
CA ALA A 721 18.00 15.69 27.14
C ALA A 721 18.92 16.33 26.09
N ALA A 722 19.37 15.54 25.10
CA ALA A 722 20.18 16.01 23.98
C ALA A 722 19.43 17.00 23.07
N ALA A 723 18.11 16.87 22.95
CA ALA A 723 17.25 17.79 22.22
C ALA A 723 16.92 19.07 23.00
N GLY A 724 17.18 19.12 24.31
CA GLY A 724 16.79 20.23 25.18
C GLY A 724 15.29 20.25 25.48
N VAL A 725 14.62 19.10 25.36
CA VAL A 725 13.19 18.93 25.63
C VAL A 725 13.00 18.44 27.06
N SER A 726 12.02 18.98 27.78
CA SER A 726 11.74 18.53 29.15
C SER A 726 11.36 17.05 29.17
N GLY A 727 11.92 16.30 30.11
CA GLY A 727 11.63 14.88 30.29
C GLY A 727 10.14 14.56 30.46
N ASP A 728 9.31 15.51 30.90
CA ASP A 728 7.87 15.31 31.04
C ASP A 728 7.14 15.10 29.70
N VAL A 729 7.48 15.89 28.67
CA VAL A 729 6.92 15.77 27.30
C VAL A 729 7.23 14.40 26.71
N VAL A 730 8.41 13.88 27.03
CA VAL A 730 8.90 12.60 26.53
C VAL A 730 8.47 11.43 27.41
N SER A 731 8.20 11.67 28.70
CA SER A 731 7.58 10.67 29.58
C SER A 731 6.17 10.30 29.11
N VAL A 732 5.52 11.16 28.33
CA VAL A 732 4.28 10.84 27.62
C VAL A 732 4.57 9.78 26.55
N ALA A 733 5.57 9.95 25.67
CA ALA A 733 5.97 8.94 24.68
C ALA A 733 6.22 7.56 25.34
N ILE A 734 6.96 7.50 26.45
CA ILE A 734 7.27 6.24 27.16
C ILE A 734 6.03 5.62 27.84
N LYS A 735 5.11 6.45 28.33
CA LYS A 735 3.90 5.98 29.04
C LYS A 735 2.73 5.66 28.10
N LEU A 736 2.78 6.16 26.88
CA LEU A 736 1.89 5.75 25.80
C LEU A 736 2.33 4.36 25.33
N ARG A 737 2.17 3.35 26.19
CA ARG A 737 1.94 1.99 25.70
C ARG A 737 0.75 2.05 24.73
N PRO A 738 0.64 1.13 23.76
CA PRO A 738 -0.49 1.03 22.83
C PRO A 738 -1.74 0.61 23.62
N LEU A 739 -2.27 1.54 24.39
CA LEU A 739 -3.65 1.55 24.84
C LEU A 739 -4.41 2.36 23.80
N PRO A 740 -5.67 1.99 23.52
CA PRO A 740 -6.44 2.74 22.57
C PRO A 740 -6.54 4.21 23.01
N LEU A 741 -5.90 5.10 22.26
CA LEU A 741 -6.02 6.55 22.40
C LEU A 741 -7.47 6.94 22.09
N ASP A 742 -8.05 7.75 22.97
CA ASP A 742 -9.29 8.45 22.65
C ASP A 742 -9.08 9.44 21.47
N ASP A 743 -10.16 9.79 20.78
CA ASP A 743 -10.14 10.73 19.65
C ASP A 743 -9.56 12.12 20.01
N ALA A 744 -9.52 12.47 21.30
CA ALA A 744 -8.93 13.73 21.74
C ALA A 744 -7.41 13.68 21.63
N ARG A 745 -6.78 12.57 22.04
CA ARG A 745 -5.33 12.34 21.89
C ARG A 745 -4.90 12.14 20.44
N ARG A 746 -5.70 11.48 19.60
CA ARG A 746 -5.40 11.40 18.14
C ARG A 746 -5.29 12.79 17.51
N ARG A 747 -6.14 13.72 17.96
CA ARG A 747 -6.13 15.09 17.48
C ARG A 747 -5.03 15.95 18.09
N ASP A 748 -4.39 15.53 19.18
CA ASP A 748 -3.28 16.24 19.81
C ASP A 748 -1.96 16.01 19.03
N PRO A 749 -1.42 17.03 18.35
CA PRO A 749 -0.17 16.90 17.61
C PRO A 749 1.02 16.50 18.50
N GLN A 750 1.03 16.88 19.78
CA GLN A 750 2.11 16.50 20.68
C GLN A 750 2.07 15.01 21.00
N ALA A 751 0.88 14.45 21.21
CA ALA A 751 0.71 13.01 21.45
C ALA A 751 1.11 12.19 20.21
N ARG A 752 0.71 12.62 19.00
CA ARG A 752 1.11 11.95 17.75
C ARG A 752 2.63 11.96 17.55
N ARG A 753 3.26 13.12 17.66
CA ARG A 753 4.72 13.24 17.51
C ARG A 753 5.48 12.45 18.57
N ALA A 754 4.94 12.34 19.78
CA ALA A 754 5.52 11.54 20.85
C ALA A 754 5.47 10.03 20.54
N LEU A 755 4.35 9.53 20.01
CA LEU A 755 4.20 8.15 19.55
C LEU A 755 5.14 7.85 18.38
N LEU A 756 5.19 8.75 17.42
CA LEU A 756 6.13 8.70 16.31
C LEU A 756 7.57 8.52 16.83
N LEU A 757 8.03 9.41 17.73
CA LEU A 757 9.39 9.32 18.27
C LEU A 757 9.68 7.97 18.93
N HIS A 758 8.67 7.38 19.60
CA HIS A 758 8.76 6.05 20.18
C HIS A 758 8.93 4.97 19.09
N SER A 759 8.05 4.95 18.09
CA SER A 759 8.14 4.02 16.96
C SER A 759 9.45 4.16 16.19
N PHE A 760 10.01 5.38 16.10
CA PHE A 760 11.33 5.56 15.49
C PHE A 760 12.44 4.94 16.32
N SER A 761 12.33 5.06 17.64
CA SER A 761 13.34 4.54 18.55
C SER A 761 13.37 3.02 18.50
N LEU A 762 12.21 2.37 18.34
CA LEU A 762 12.10 0.92 18.12
C LEU A 762 12.78 0.51 16.82
N GLN A 763 12.41 1.16 15.71
CA GLN A 763 13.01 0.91 14.40
C GLN A 763 14.53 1.10 14.39
N ALA A 764 15.02 2.22 14.93
CA ALA A 764 16.45 2.48 15.01
C ALA A 764 17.18 1.52 15.96
N ALA A 765 16.47 0.71 16.74
CA ALA A 765 17.04 -0.29 17.63
C ALA A 765 16.87 -1.73 17.12
N ASP A 766 16.17 -1.93 15.99
CA ASP A 766 15.77 -3.25 15.47
C ASP A 766 16.99 -4.13 15.15
N ASP A 767 18.00 -3.58 14.47
CA ASP A 767 19.26 -4.30 14.21
C ASP A 767 20.18 -4.41 15.45
N GLY A 768 19.67 -4.04 16.63
CA GLY A 768 20.32 -4.10 17.93
C GLY A 768 21.33 -2.98 18.18
N ARG A 769 21.39 -1.96 17.30
CA ARG A 769 22.31 -0.84 17.43
C ARG A 769 21.70 0.47 16.93
N ILE A 770 22.15 1.60 17.46
CA ILE A 770 21.80 2.94 16.94
C ILE A 770 23.04 3.65 16.43
N THR A 771 23.06 4.02 15.17
CA THR A 771 24.14 4.76 14.52
C THR A 771 24.10 6.25 14.90
N PRO A 772 25.19 7.01 14.68
CA PRO A 772 25.20 8.45 14.94
C PRO A 772 24.20 9.26 14.12
N ASP A 773 23.77 8.80 12.94
CA ASP A 773 22.81 9.53 12.12
C ASP A 773 21.34 9.26 12.54
N GLU A 774 21.00 8.04 12.91
CA GLU A 774 19.72 7.67 13.52
C GLU A 774 19.53 8.48 14.80
N LEU A 775 20.57 8.56 15.62
CA LEU A 775 20.57 9.39 16.82
C LEU A 775 20.35 10.87 16.48
N GLN A 776 20.94 11.37 15.39
CA GLN A 776 20.70 12.74 14.92
C GLN A 776 19.24 12.93 14.51
N SER A 777 18.66 12.00 13.77
CA SER A 777 17.27 12.03 13.33
C SER A 777 16.31 11.98 14.53
N LEU A 778 16.59 11.12 15.52
CA LEU A 778 15.85 11.05 16.79
C LEU A 778 15.89 12.37 17.56
N ILE A 779 17.07 13.01 17.65
CA ILE A 779 17.22 14.33 18.28
C ILE A 779 16.45 15.41 17.52
N LYS A 780 16.46 15.40 16.19
CA LYS A 780 15.66 16.33 15.37
C LYS A 780 14.15 16.11 15.58
N GLY A 781 13.71 14.85 15.58
CA GLY A 781 12.32 14.48 15.88
C GLY A 781 11.88 14.94 17.27
N ALA A 782 12.72 14.73 18.29
CA ALA A 782 12.44 15.24 19.62
C ALA A 782 12.34 16.76 19.66
N LYS A 783 13.22 17.50 18.96
CA LYS A 783 13.13 18.98 18.88
C LYS A 783 11.79 19.45 18.30
N SER A 784 11.21 18.72 17.34
CA SER A 784 9.91 19.06 16.73
C SER A 784 8.72 18.92 17.69
N LEU A 785 8.87 18.21 18.81
CA LEU A 785 7.84 18.16 19.87
C LEU A 785 7.59 19.52 20.52
N THR A 786 8.55 20.43 20.43
CA THR A 786 8.48 21.76 21.06
C THR A 786 8.13 22.89 20.08
N SER A 787 8.17 22.64 18.77
CA SER A 787 7.73 23.60 17.76
C SER A 787 6.21 23.67 17.74
N ARG A 788 5.68 24.83 18.15
CA ARG A 788 4.24 25.17 18.14
C ARG A 788 3.73 25.49 16.76
#